data_AF-A0A0S9LS05-F1
#
_entry.id   AF-A0A0S9LS05-F1
#
_cell.length_a   1.000
_cell.length_b   1.000
_cell.length_c   1.000
_cell.angle_alpha   90.00
_cell.angle_beta   90.00
_cell.angle_gamma   90.00
#
_symmetry.space_group_name_H-M   'P 1'
#
loop_
_entity.id
_entity.type
_entity.pdbx_description
1 polymer ?
#
loop_
_entity_poly.entity_id
_entity_poly.type
_entity_poly.pdbx_seq_one_letter_code
_entity_poly.pdbx_strand_id
1 'polypeptide(L)'
;MLGQAIAQHRGFAFEEAERLYRAVLGHDPQHPDALHNLGVLYAIGLGRALEALPYFEAALSADAARPQLWFSYVDGLIRAEQWPMAEQVLQMAQAAGLSRAQVQSLKERLQGVPPLAASRLPAAVPQPAPGAGAPLARQQELVALFQQQAYGAGEALARELLAVHPDDGFLWKSLGAMLQAQGRQHDALLAKQRAAELLPDDAETLSNLGRAHFELEQRPAAIAALRKALALRPDHAETLNNLGLALNAEGQVAEAARCFEQAVALQPAFAEALNNLSGIHVARGEVAAAVDVLSRAVAARPDYRIAFDNLLFALNYHPDASAEQIYEGYAAYEAAFGAPQRRHWQPHANLRAAGRRLRVGYVSPDFRQHACSFFIEPLLAGHDHAAFEVFAYAELRTPGDATTERLRALVDHWVPTQGLGTDALAARIRADGIDILVDLAGHTKGNRLDVFARKPAPVSLSWMGFGSTTGLKAIDYYLTDEASAPPGSEHLFSETPWRLPGLPFTAYRPGVGMGEVGPLPALARGHVRFGTLTRGVRINHHSLRVWSQILQRVPGSTLLIDSRSFADPDLAQAMAARFAALGIGSERLEIGFHSPPWNLLRGIDIGLDCFPHNSGTTIVEMLHQGVPVVTLAGRPSVGRIGSAILQGLGRPEWIAETEEAYVEKVVALAQDLPALAATRAALRGQMQASSLMDEAGFVRGVEQAYRQMFGRWEAEHAPVPAPAVSVANEIAALRAELLYNEGNALHEQGRMAEAEARWRAALDLVPDHPEALNNLGLLQQEQSRMAEAEANYRAALRARPDSPVAHHNLGNVLPHRGEFDEAVVCIERAIALGLTSQHLFDNLLFILNYHPERSAEQIYAAYAEYDRRFGQPHRASWKPHANSRRADRRLRVGYVSPDFREHACARFLEPLLAAHDKSAVEVWAYAELNREDAVTARYKRVVDHWVPTRGLSDEALAERIRADAIDVLVDVAGHTVGNRLG
;
A
#
# COMPACT_ATOMS: atom_id res chain seq x y z
N MET A 1 40.10 20.58 -40.33
CA MET A 1 38.71 20.79 -39.86
C MET A 1 38.65 21.10 -38.37
N LEU A 2 39.16 20.23 -37.47
CA LEU A 2 39.11 20.49 -36.02
C LEU A 2 39.71 21.84 -35.59
N GLY A 3 40.91 22.21 -36.08
CA GLY A 3 41.51 23.51 -35.77
C GLY A 3 40.69 24.72 -36.23
N GLN A 4 39.93 24.59 -37.32
CA GLN A 4 38.98 25.61 -37.78
C GLN A 4 37.73 25.65 -36.89
N ALA A 5 37.19 24.50 -36.48
CA ALA A 5 36.07 24.42 -35.55
C ALA A 5 36.40 25.10 -34.20
N ILE A 6 37.61 24.88 -33.67
CA ILE A 6 38.09 25.51 -32.44
C ILE A 6 38.28 27.03 -32.63
N ALA A 7 38.78 27.47 -33.79
CA ALA A 7 38.91 28.89 -34.09
C ALA A 7 37.53 29.59 -34.16
N GLN A 8 36.54 28.96 -34.81
CA GLN A 8 35.17 29.49 -34.87
C GLN A 8 34.48 29.49 -33.50
N HIS A 9 34.69 28.43 -32.70
CA HIS A 9 34.18 28.35 -31.33
C HIS A 9 34.75 29.48 -30.45
N ARG A 10 36.06 29.74 -30.51
CA ARG A 10 36.70 30.87 -29.80
C ARG A 10 36.29 32.24 -30.34
N GLY A 11 35.90 32.30 -31.62
CA GLY A 11 35.37 33.50 -32.27
C GLY A 11 33.87 33.73 -32.06
N PHE A 12 33.20 32.94 -31.21
CA PHE A 12 31.75 33.02 -30.93
C PHE A 12 30.83 32.74 -32.14
N ALA A 13 31.37 32.16 -33.22
CA ALA A 13 30.60 31.72 -34.38
C ALA A 13 30.06 30.29 -34.16
N PHE A 14 29.09 30.15 -33.23
CA PHE A 14 28.69 28.84 -32.69
C PHE A 14 28.02 27.91 -33.70
N GLU A 15 27.18 28.42 -34.61
CA GLU A 15 26.54 27.59 -35.64
C GLU A 15 27.56 26.97 -36.60
N GLU A 16 28.56 27.76 -37.00
CA GLU A 16 29.62 27.30 -37.90
C GLU A 16 30.60 26.37 -37.17
N ALA A 17 30.89 26.65 -35.89
CA ALA A 17 31.68 25.77 -35.05
C ALA A 17 31.00 24.41 -34.85
N GLU A 18 29.68 24.38 -34.57
CA GLU A 18 28.89 23.17 -34.42
C GLU A 18 28.91 22.33 -35.71
N ARG A 19 28.65 22.98 -36.87
CA ARG A 19 28.70 22.31 -38.19
C ARG A 19 30.06 21.67 -38.43
N LEU A 20 31.15 22.36 -38.11
CA LEU A 20 32.51 21.87 -38.29
C LEU A 20 32.87 20.75 -37.29
N TYR A 21 32.42 20.82 -36.03
CA TYR A 21 32.60 19.71 -35.08
C TYR A 21 31.83 18.47 -35.53
N ARG A 22 30.56 18.62 -35.96
CA ARG A 22 29.77 17.51 -36.51
C ARG A 22 30.40 16.93 -37.77
N ALA A 23 31.02 17.74 -38.63
CA ALA A 23 31.76 17.26 -39.79
C ALA A 23 33.00 16.44 -39.40
N VAL A 24 33.73 16.84 -38.35
CA VAL A 24 34.85 16.04 -37.81
C VAL A 24 34.33 14.70 -37.26
N LEU A 25 33.22 14.72 -36.52
CA LEU A 25 32.59 13.50 -35.98
C LEU A 25 31.96 12.61 -37.05
N GLY A 26 31.57 13.17 -38.20
CA GLY A 26 31.13 12.39 -39.35
C GLY A 26 32.25 11.55 -39.99
N HIS A 27 33.51 11.97 -39.82
CA HIS A 27 34.69 11.23 -40.28
C HIS A 27 35.28 10.31 -39.20
N ASP A 28 35.30 10.77 -37.95
CA ASP A 28 35.74 10.01 -36.80
C ASP A 28 34.73 10.21 -35.64
N PRO A 29 33.73 9.32 -35.51
CA PRO A 29 32.67 9.44 -34.51
C PRO A 29 33.16 9.40 -33.06
N GLN A 30 34.36 8.87 -32.81
CA GLN A 30 34.94 8.75 -31.48
C GLN A 30 36.05 9.79 -31.22
N HIS A 31 36.21 10.80 -32.07
CA HIS A 31 37.29 11.78 -31.91
C HIS A 31 37.14 12.56 -30.58
N PRO A 32 38.04 12.34 -29.58
CA PRO A 32 37.82 12.82 -28.21
C PRO A 32 37.78 14.34 -28.11
N ASP A 33 38.64 15.04 -28.85
CA ASP A 33 38.69 16.51 -28.83
C ASP A 33 37.49 17.16 -29.54
N ALA A 34 36.91 16.51 -30.56
CA ALA A 34 35.73 17.03 -31.24
C ALA A 34 34.48 16.84 -30.37
N LEU A 35 34.34 15.67 -29.73
CA LEU A 35 33.28 15.37 -28.76
C LEU A 35 33.35 16.32 -27.55
N HIS A 36 34.54 16.48 -26.96
CA HIS A 36 34.76 17.38 -25.83
C HIS A 36 34.40 18.84 -26.17
N ASN A 37 34.94 19.38 -27.27
CA ASN A 37 34.72 20.78 -27.62
C ASN A 37 33.27 21.04 -28.08
N LEU A 38 32.59 20.04 -28.67
CA LEU A 38 31.17 20.13 -28.98
C LEU A 38 30.31 20.13 -27.70
N GLY A 39 30.64 19.28 -26.73
CA GLY A 39 30.01 19.32 -25.40
C GLY A 39 30.20 20.67 -24.71
N VAL A 40 31.41 21.25 -24.74
CA VAL A 40 31.68 22.60 -24.22
C VAL A 40 30.87 23.67 -24.95
N LEU A 41 30.74 23.56 -26.28
CA LEU A 41 29.94 24.48 -27.08
C LEU A 41 28.46 24.45 -26.66
N TYR A 42 27.88 23.26 -26.44
CA TYR A 42 26.51 23.14 -25.94
C TYR A 42 26.36 23.65 -24.50
N ALA A 43 27.26 23.26 -23.59
CA ALA A 43 27.15 23.60 -22.17
C ALA A 43 27.41 25.08 -21.86
N ILE A 44 28.35 25.73 -22.58
CA ILE A 44 28.79 27.10 -22.29
C ILE A 44 28.39 28.06 -23.40
N GLY A 45 28.61 27.70 -24.67
CA GLY A 45 28.32 28.58 -25.82
C GLY A 45 26.82 28.78 -26.05
N LEU A 46 26.03 27.71 -25.91
CA LEU A 46 24.59 27.69 -26.20
C LEU A 46 23.70 27.59 -24.96
N GLY A 47 24.26 27.36 -23.77
CA GLY A 47 23.52 27.24 -22.50
C GLY A 47 22.64 25.98 -22.39
N ARG A 48 22.88 24.95 -23.21
CA ARG A 48 22.10 23.70 -23.27
C ARG A 48 22.84 22.58 -22.55
N ALA A 49 22.90 22.66 -21.23
CA ALA A 49 23.74 21.78 -20.41
C ALA A 49 23.32 20.29 -20.48
N LEU A 50 22.02 19.98 -20.59
CA LEU A 50 21.54 18.59 -20.74
C LEU A 50 21.94 17.98 -22.10
N GLU A 51 21.84 18.74 -23.19
CA GLU A 51 22.25 18.30 -24.53
C GLU A 51 23.77 18.07 -24.65
N ALA A 52 24.56 18.66 -23.74
CA ALA A 52 26.01 18.50 -23.71
C ALA A 52 26.49 17.17 -23.11
N LEU A 53 25.69 16.55 -22.24
CA LEU A 53 26.12 15.37 -21.45
C LEU A 53 26.52 14.16 -22.32
N PRO A 54 25.75 13.77 -23.37
CA PRO A 54 26.12 12.62 -24.20
C PRO A 54 27.46 12.82 -24.92
N TYR A 55 27.83 14.06 -25.25
CA TYR A 55 29.11 14.35 -25.90
C TYR A 55 30.29 14.25 -24.92
N PHE A 56 30.10 14.62 -23.65
CA PHE A 56 31.11 14.42 -22.61
C PHE A 56 31.30 12.94 -22.27
N GLU A 57 30.22 12.17 -22.20
CA GLU A 57 30.25 10.72 -22.00
C GLU A 57 30.97 9.99 -23.14
N ALA A 58 30.66 10.37 -24.39
CA ALA A 58 31.32 9.84 -25.57
C ALA A 58 32.81 10.23 -25.60
N ALA A 59 33.16 11.46 -25.22
CA ALA A 59 34.56 11.89 -25.12
C ALA A 59 35.33 11.09 -24.06
N LEU A 60 34.73 10.83 -22.90
CA LEU A 60 35.31 10.01 -21.84
C LEU A 60 35.46 8.55 -22.25
N SER A 61 34.51 8.01 -23.00
CA SER A 61 34.58 6.65 -23.53
C SER A 61 35.71 6.50 -24.57
N ALA A 62 36.02 7.56 -25.31
CA ALA A 62 37.11 7.59 -26.27
C ALA A 62 38.50 7.74 -25.61
N ASP A 63 38.63 8.50 -24.51
CA ASP A 63 39.91 8.70 -23.82
C ASP A 63 39.78 9.04 -22.32
N ALA A 64 39.41 8.05 -21.51
CA ALA A 64 39.21 8.20 -20.07
C ALA A 64 40.50 8.57 -19.28
N ALA A 65 41.68 8.46 -19.89
CA ALA A 65 42.95 8.77 -19.24
C ALA A 65 43.21 10.29 -19.14
N ARG A 66 42.47 11.13 -19.89
CA ARG A 66 42.62 12.59 -19.88
C ARG A 66 41.82 13.22 -18.73
N PRO A 67 42.47 13.85 -17.72
CA PRO A 67 41.77 14.46 -16.60
C PRO A 67 40.79 15.55 -17.03
N GLN A 68 41.14 16.34 -18.04
CA GLN A 68 40.33 17.45 -18.55
C GLN A 68 38.91 17.03 -18.98
N LEU A 69 38.73 15.79 -19.47
CA LEU A 69 37.43 15.29 -19.88
C LEU A 69 36.52 15.04 -18.67
N TRP A 70 37.08 14.56 -17.56
CA TRP A 70 36.37 14.40 -16.28
C TRP A 70 35.96 15.76 -15.70
N PHE A 71 36.84 16.76 -15.77
CA PHE A 71 36.52 18.13 -15.31
C PHE A 71 35.36 18.75 -16.10
N SER A 72 35.34 18.60 -17.43
CA SER A 72 34.26 19.15 -18.24
C SER A 72 32.95 18.36 -18.12
N TYR A 73 33.01 17.05 -17.89
CA TYR A 73 31.80 16.28 -17.63
C TYR A 73 31.16 16.66 -16.28
N VAL A 74 31.96 16.79 -15.21
CA VAL A 74 31.47 17.25 -13.90
C VAL A 74 30.90 18.68 -13.98
N ASP A 75 31.54 19.59 -14.72
CA ASP A 75 30.97 20.93 -14.96
C ASP A 75 29.65 20.89 -15.74
N GLY A 76 29.55 20.00 -16.73
CA GLY A 76 28.33 19.79 -17.50
C GLY A 76 27.19 19.32 -16.60
N LEU A 77 27.45 18.36 -15.70
CA LEU A 77 26.48 17.84 -14.75
C LEU A 77 26.03 18.89 -13.73
N ILE A 78 26.96 19.71 -13.22
CA ILE A 78 26.63 20.82 -12.31
C ILE A 78 25.71 21.83 -13.01
N ARG A 79 26.02 22.20 -14.26
CA ARG A 79 25.19 23.15 -15.04
C ARG A 79 23.84 22.58 -15.46
N ALA A 80 23.72 21.25 -15.56
CA ALA A 80 22.47 20.53 -15.83
C ALA A 80 21.71 20.16 -14.53
N GLU A 81 22.18 20.63 -13.37
CA GLU A 81 21.62 20.37 -12.04
C GLU A 81 21.54 18.87 -11.67
N GLN A 82 22.40 18.03 -12.26
CA GLN A 82 22.45 16.58 -12.03
C GLN A 82 23.41 16.20 -10.89
N TRP A 83 23.17 16.73 -9.69
CA TRP A 83 24.06 16.58 -8.52
C TRP A 83 24.35 15.13 -8.11
N PRO A 84 23.36 14.20 -8.05
CA PRO A 84 23.64 12.81 -7.68
C PRO A 84 24.53 12.10 -8.70
N MET A 85 24.39 12.46 -9.98
CA MET A 85 25.19 11.89 -11.06
C MET A 85 26.63 12.44 -11.03
N ALA A 86 26.80 13.73 -10.68
CA ALA A 86 28.12 14.32 -10.48
C ALA A 86 28.90 13.64 -9.32
N GLU A 87 28.22 13.23 -8.25
CA GLU A 87 28.85 12.46 -7.15
C GLU A 87 29.29 11.05 -7.58
N GLN A 88 28.49 10.37 -8.40
CA GLN A 88 28.85 9.05 -8.94
C GLN A 88 30.06 9.13 -9.88
N VAL A 89 30.15 10.20 -10.68
CA VAL A 89 31.30 10.43 -11.59
C VAL A 89 32.61 10.62 -10.84
N LEU A 90 32.60 11.13 -9.60
CA LEU A 90 33.80 11.21 -8.75
C LEU A 90 34.35 9.82 -8.39
N GLN A 91 33.47 8.84 -8.16
CA GLN A 91 33.87 7.46 -7.85
C GLN A 91 34.44 6.77 -9.11
N MET A 92 33.85 7.05 -10.27
CA MET A 92 34.33 6.53 -11.57
C MET A 92 35.68 7.13 -11.96
N ALA A 93 35.89 8.43 -11.73
CA ALA A 93 37.15 9.12 -11.97
C ALA A 93 38.32 8.49 -11.19
N GLN A 94 38.05 8.11 -9.93
CA GLN A 94 39.04 7.43 -9.09
C GLN A 94 39.35 6.01 -9.59
N ALA A 95 38.35 5.27 -10.06
CA ALA A 95 38.53 3.95 -10.66
C ALA A 95 39.26 3.99 -12.01
N ALA A 96 39.13 5.10 -12.76
CA ALA A 96 39.81 5.32 -14.04
C ALA A 96 41.27 5.78 -13.91
N GLY A 97 41.81 5.87 -12.68
CA GLY A 97 43.23 6.14 -12.45
C GLY A 97 43.60 7.61 -12.25
N LEU A 98 42.63 8.52 -12.02
CA LEU A 98 42.94 9.90 -11.64
C LEU A 98 43.63 9.93 -10.26
N SER A 99 44.63 10.79 -10.12
CA SER A 99 45.35 10.95 -8.86
C SER A 99 44.44 11.48 -7.76
N ARG A 100 44.78 11.19 -6.51
CA ARG A 100 44.04 11.67 -5.32
C ARG A 100 43.88 13.20 -5.31
N ALA A 101 44.86 13.94 -5.82
CA ALA A 101 44.79 15.40 -5.93
C ALA A 101 43.78 15.87 -6.99
N GLN A 102 43.66 15.14 -8.12
CA GLN A 102 42.70 15.46 -9.18
C GLN A 102 41.26 15.14 -8.76
N VAL A 103 41.03 14.00 -8.08
CA VAL A 103 39.72 13.65 -7.51
C VAL A 103 39.30 14.66 -6.44
N GLN A 104 40.24 15.10 -5.60
CA GLN A 104 39.99 16.14 -4.60
C GLN A 104 39.63 17.49 -5.26
N SER A 105 40.30 17.87 -6.34
CA SER A 105 39.96 19.08 -7.10
C SER A 105 38.57 19.01 -7.77
N LEU A 106 38.17 17.85 -8.31
CA LEU A 106 36.80 17.63 -8.81
C LEU A 106 35.76 17.73 -7.69
N LYS A 107 36.06 17.19 -6.51
CA LYS A 107 35.21 17.28 -5.32
C LYS A 107 35.06 18.72 -4.83
N GLU A 108 36.14 19.51 -4.84
CA GLU A 108 36.12 20.93 -4.49
C GLU A 108 35.27 21.77 -5.47
N ARG A 109 35.23 21.40 -6.76
CA ARG A 109 34.36 22.04 -7.76
C ARG A 109 32.90 21.70 -7.55
N LEU A 110 32.58 20.47 -7.17
CA LEU A 110 31.23 20.07 -6.77
C LEU A 110 30.78 20.80 -5.50
N GLN A 111 31.72 21.09 -4.59
CA GLN A 111 31.51 21.89 -3.38
C GLN A 111 31.61 23.42 -3.64
N GLY A 112 31.90 23.82 -4.88
CA GLY A 112 32.46 25.13 -5.24
C GLY A 112 31.47 26.18 -5.76
N VAL A 113 30.19 26.11 -5.39
CA VAL A 113 29.31 27.30 -5.36
C VAL A 113 29.16 27.72 -3.89
N PRO A 114 29.83 28.79 -3.43
CA PRO A 114 29.89 29.13 -2.02
C PRO A 114 28.64 29.86 -1.52
N PRO A 115 28.21 29.65 -0.27
CA PRO A 115 27.76 30.75 0.57
C PRO A 115 28.95 31.70 0.82
N LEU A 116 28.68 33.00 0.66
CA LEU A 116 29.44 34.16 1.16
C LEU A 116 30.64 34.64 0.35
N ALA A 117 30.39 35.68 -0.44
CA ALA A 117 31.36 36.77 -0.59
C ALA A 117 31.68 37.35 0.79
N ALA A 118 32.95 37.26 1.18
CA ALA A 118 33.51 37.98 2.30
C ALA A 118 33.38 39.49 2.06
N SER A 119 32.33 40.12 2.59
CA SER A 119 32.42 41.52 2.95
C SER A 119 33.38 41.63 4.13
N ARG A 120 34.40 42.48 3.98
CA ARG A 120 35.31 42.93 5.02
C ARG A 120 34.67 42.94 6.41
N LEU A 121 35.34 42.31 7.37
CA LEU A 121 35.13 42.55 8.80
C LEU A 121 35.10 44.06 9.06
N PRO A 122 34.01 44.62 9.62
CA PRO A 122 34.13 45.75 10.50
C PRO A 122 34.61 45.25 11.86
N ALA A 123 35.44 46.07 12.49
CA ALA A 123 35.94 45.87 13.83
C ALA A 123 34.81 45.59 14.85
N ALA A 124 35.16 44.79 15.87
CA ALA A 124 34.55 44.68 17.18
C ALA A 124 33.08 45.13 17.30
N VAL A 125 32.15 44.17 17.22
CA VAL A 125 30.77 44.39 17.65
C VAL A 125 30.71 44.21 19.18
N PRO A 126 30.09 45.14 19.93
CA PRO A 126 30.04 45.07 21.39
C PRO A 126 29.24 43.85 21.84
N GLN A 127 29.53 43.35 23.05
CA GLN A 127 28.60 42.46 23.74
C GLN A 127 27.19 43.07 23.74
N PRO A 128 26.15 42.32 23.37
CA PRO A 128 24.79 42.83 23.44
C PRO A 128 24.42 43.03 24.91
N ALA A 129 23.62 44.07 25.15
CA ALA A 129 22.98 44.28 26.43
C ALA A 129 22.15 43.03 26.81
N PRO A 130 21.99 42.73 28.12
CA PRO A 130 21.24 41.57 28.56
C PRO A 130 19.78 41.69 28.07
N GLY A 131 19.29 40.68 27.34
CA GLY A 131 17.85 40.50 27.09
C GLY A 131 17.35 40.52 25.64
N ALA A 132 18.19 40.63 24.61
CA ALA A 132 17.75 40.48 23.22
C ALA A 132 17.93 39.03 22.73
N GLY A 133 16.83 38.39 22.30
CA GLY A 133 16.83 37.04 21.72
C GLY A 133 17.60 36.95 20.39
N ALA A 134 17.78 35.72 19.89
CA ALA A 134 18.50 35.48 18.65
C ALA A 134 17.83 36.18 17.44
N PRO A 135 18.61 36.63 16.43
CA PRO A 135 18.05 37.32 15.27
C PRO A 135 16.98 36.49 14.53
N LEU A 136 15.85 37.11 14.20
CA LEU A 136 14.70 36.44 13.55
C LEU A 136 15.10 35.68 12.27
N ALA A 137 16.01 36.23 11.46
CA ALA A 137 16.50 35.56 10.26
C ALA A 137 17.18 34.21 10.56
N ARG A 138 17.93 34.12 11.66
CA ARG A 138 18.58 32.88 12.11
C ARG A 138 17.57 31.91 12.73
N GLN A 139 16.52 32.43 13.38
CA GLN A 139 15.39 31.61 13.84
C GLN A 139 14.61 30.99 12.66
N GLN A 140 14.38 31.75 11.58
CA GLN A 140 13.73 31.25 10.36
C GLN A 140 14.58 30.18 9.66
N GLU A 141 15.90 30.32 9.68
CA GLU A 141 16.84 29.31 9.17
C GLU A 141 16.71 27.98 9.93
N LEU A 142 16.57 28.01 11.27
CA LEU A 142 16.30 26.81 12.06
C LEU A 142 15.00 26.12 11.65
N VAL A 143 13.94 26.89 11.38
CA VAL A 143 12.66 26.35 10.89
C VAL A 143 12.83 25.72 9.50
N ALA A 144 13.56 26.37 8.60
CA ALA A 144 13.82 25.86 7.26
C ALA A 144 14.63 24.54 7.30
N LEU A 145 15.66 24.47 8.15
CA LEU A 145 16.45 23.25 8.35
C LEU A 145 15.60 22.10 8.90
N PHE A 146 14.64 22.40 9.77
CA PHE A 146 13.69 21.39 10.26
C PHE A 146 12.80 20.86 9.13
N GLN A 147 12.25 21.76 8.31
CA GLN A 147 11.38 21.41 7.17
C GLN A 147 12.12 20.60 6.10
N GLN A 148 13.40 20.88 5.90
CA GLN A 148 14.28 20.12 4.99
C GLN A 148 14.80 18.81 5.60
N GLN A 149 14.40 18.48 6.83
CA GLN A 149 14.89 17.32 7.59
C GLN A 149 16.42 17.33 7.81
N ALA A 150 17.07 18.49 7.70
CA ALA A 150 18.49 18.69 7.91
C ALA A 150 18.82 18.83 9.41
N TYR A 151 18.39 17.85 10.22
CA TYR A 151 18.38 17.95 11.68
C TYR A 151 19.77 18.12 12.30
N GLY A 152 20.80 17.51 11.71
CA GLY A 152 22.19 17.67 12.18
C GLY A 152 22.73 19.10 11.97
N ALA A 153 22.42 19.71 10.82
CA ALA A 153 22.77 21.11 10.56
C ALA A 153 21.95 22.06 11.45
N GLY A 154 20.66 21.76 11.64
CA GLY A 154 19.79 22.49 12.57
C GLY A 154 20.28 22.43 14.01
N GLU A 155 20.74 21.27 14.49
CA GLU A 155 21.37 21.14 15.82
C GLU A 155 22.62 22.00 15.94
N ALA A 156 23.54 21.92 14.96
CA ALA A 156 24.77 22.69 14.98
C ALA A 156 24.48 24.20 15.07
N LEU A 157 23.54 24.69 14.25
CA LEU A 157 23.11 26.08 14.26
C LEU A 157 22.46 26.48 15.59
N ALA A 158 21.57 25.63 16.14
CA ALA A 158 20.92 25.92 17.41
C ALA A 158 21.94 26.04 18.56
N ARG A 159 22.96 25.17 18.59
CA ARG A 159 24.03 25.22 19.60
C ARG A 159 24.93 26.44 19.45
N GLU A 160 25.27 26.82 18.22
CA GLU A 160 26.01 28.06 17.92
C GLU A 160 25.28 29.28 18.47
N LEU A 161 23.97 29.38 18.18
CA LEU A 161 23.16 30.50 18.64
C LEU A 161 22.96 30.50 20.16
N LEU A 162 22.81 29.32 20.79
CA LEU A 162 22.72 29.17 22.24
C LEU A 162 24.01 29.53 22.99
N ALA A 163 25.18 29.43 22.34
CA ALA A 163 26.43 29.89 22.93
C ALA A 163 26.45 31.42 23.13
N VAL A 164 25.68 32.15 22.33
CA VAL A 164 25.55 33.62 22.38
C VAL A 164 24.28 34.06 23.12
N HIS A 165 23.19 33.29 22.99
CA HIS A 165 21.88 33.58 23.58
C HIS A 165 21.38 32.38 24.44
N PRO A 166 22.02 32.10 25.60
CA PRO A 166 21.77 30.88 26.38
C PRO A 166 20.38 30.80 27.02
N ASP A 167 19.68 31.93 27.16
CA ASP A 167 18.33 32.00 27.77
C ASP A 167 17.21 32.22 26.73
N ASP A 168 17.49 32.00 25.44
CA ASP A 168 16.48 32.06 24.39
C ASP A 168 15.68 30.75 24.33
N GLY A 169 14.45 30.80 24.84
CA GLY A 169 13.55 29.64 24.88
C GLY A 169 13.19 29.06 23.51
N PHE A 170 13.14 29.88 22.45
CA PHE A 170 12.88 29.39 21.09
C PHE A 170 14.03 28.53 20.57
N LEU A 171 15.27 28.91 20.87
CA LEU A 171 16.43 28.11 20.50
C LEU A 171 16.46 26.76 21.23
N TRP A 172 16.15 26.74 22.53
CA TRP A 172 16.04 25.48 23.28
C TRP A 172 14.90 24.60 22.78
N LYS A 173 13.74 25.19 22.46
CA LYS A 173 12.61 24.49 21.83
C LYS A 173 13.02 23.86 20.51
N SER A 174 13.70 24.62 19.66
CA SER A 174 14.20 24.17 18.35
C SER A 174 15.25 23.06 18.50
N LEU A 175 16.22 23.22 19.40
CA LEU A 175 17.23 22.20 19.69
C LEU A 175 16.58 20.89 20.16
N GLY A 176 15.60 20.97 21.05
CA GLY A 176 14.84 19.81 21.52
C GLY A 176 14.12 19.06 20.41
N ALA A 177 13.53 19.77 19.44
CA ALA A 177 12.91 19.17 18.26
C ALA A 177 13.93 18.49 17.34
N MET A 178 15.08 19.13 17.07
CA MET A 178 16.16 18.56 16.24
C MET A 178 16.76 17.30 16.86
N LEU A 179 16.97 17.29 18.18
CA LEU A 179 17.51 16.13 18.90
C LEU A 179 16.53 14.96 18.90
N GLN A 180 15.23 15.24 19.07
CA GLN A 180 14.19 14.21 19.03
C GLN A 180 14.12 13.55 17.64
N ALA A 181 14.16 14.36 16.57
CA ALA A 181 14.14 13.85 15.20
C ALA A 181 15.36 12.95 14.86
N GLN A 182 16.48 13.17 15.55
CA GLN A 182 17.68 12.33 15.45
C GLN A 182 17.67 11.10 16.39
N GLY A 183 16.57 10.85 17.11
CA GLY A 183 16.44 9.72 18.03
C GLY A 183 17.20 9.88 19.36
N ARG A 184 17.74 11.07 19.65
CA ARG A 184 18.48 11.35 20.90
C ARG A 184 17.50 11.76 22.01
N GLN A 185 16.64 10.82 22.44
CA GLN A 185 15.49 11.13 23.30
C GLN A 185 15.87 11.77 24.65
N HIS A 186 16.94 11.32 25.29
CA HIS A 186 17.40 11.91 26.56
C HIS A 186 17.89 13.36 26.41
N ASP A 187 18.70 13.64 25.38
CA ASP A 187 19.18 15.00 25.12
C ASP A 187 18.03 15.93 24.73
N ALA A 188 17.07 15.41 23.95
CA ALA A 188 15.86 16.13 23.59
C ALA A 188 15.02 16.50 24.81
N LEU A 189 14.86 15.59 25.77
CA LEU A 189 14.14 15.86 27.02
C LEU A 189 14.80 17.01 27.79
N LEU A 190 16.12 16.99 27.97
CA LEU A 190 16.85 18.05 28.67
C LEU A 190 16.67 19.42 28.01
N ALA A 191 16.79 19.47 26.68
CA ALA A 191 16.57 20.71 25.93
C ALA A 191 15.13 21.22 26.03
N LYS A 192 14.14 20.33 25.97
CA LYS A 192 12.71 20.67 26.12
C LYS A 192 12.35 21.11 27.55
N GLN A 193 12.96 20.53 28.57
CA GLN A 193 12.83 20.99 29.96
C GLN A 193 13.35 22.42 30.10
N ARG A 194 14.53 22.71 29.56
CA ARG A 194 15.08 24.06 29.57
C ARG A 194 14.21 25.05 28.80
N ALA A 195 13.66 24.64 27.66
CA ALA A 195 12.70 25.46 26.91
C ALA A 195 11.45 25.77 27.75
N ALA A 196 10.90 24.80 28.46
CA ALA A 196 9.71 24.98 29.31
C ALA A 196 9.97 25.84 30.56
N GLU A 197 11.19 25.83 31.10
CA GLU A 197 11.61 26.76 32.16
C GLU A 197 11.63 28.21 31.69
N LEU A 198 12.11 28.45 30.47
CA LEU A 198 12.22 29.78 29.86
C LEU A 198 10.88 30.26 29.26
N LEU A 199 10.01 29.33 28.86
CA LEU A 199 8.69 29.58 28.27
C LEU A 199 7.57 28.86 29.06
N PRO A 200 7.34 29.20 30.34
CA PRO A 200 6.43 28.47 31.22
C PRO A 200 4.95 28.54 30.81
N ASP A 201 4.59 29.52 29.98
CA ASP A 201 3.24 29.79 29.49
C ASP A 201 3.08 29.53 27.97
N ASP A 202 4.07 28.88 27.33
CA ASP A 202 3.94 28.43 25.93
C ASP A 202 3.34 27.03 25.85
N ALA A 203 2.09 26.94 25.40
CA ALA A 203 1.34 25.69 25.30
C ALA A 203 2.03 24.64 24.39
N GLU A 204 2.67 25.08 23.31
CA GLU A 204 3.34 24.19 22.36
C GLU A 204 4.60 23.57 22.97
N THR A 205 5.44 24.37 23.66
CA THR A 205 6.62 23.88 24.39
C THR A 205 6.23 22.87 25.47
N LEU A 206 5.17 23.15 26.25
CA LEU A 206 4.66 22.22 27.25
C LEU A 206 4.08 20.93 26.63
N SER A 207 3.41 21.02 25.47
CA SER A 207 2.94 19.85 24.73
C SER A 207 4.10 18.96 24.25
N ASN A 208 5.12 19.60 23.68
CA ASN A 208 6.34 18.97 23.21
C ASN A 208 7.14 18.30 24.33
N LEU A 209 7.19 18.93 25.51
CA LEU A 209 7.77 18.36 26.73
C LEU A 209 6.97 17.14 27.21
N GLY A 210 5.64 17.26 27.24
CA GLY A 210 4.75 16.17 27.60
C GLY A 210 4.91 14.94 26.70
N ARG A 211 5.04 15.15 25.38
CA ARG A 211 5.35 14.10 24.40
C ARG A 211 6.70 13.43 24.69
N ALA A 212 7.75 14.20 25.00
CA ALA A 212 9.07 13.66 25.31
C ALA A 212 9.08 12.84 26.61
N HIS A 213 8.37 13.30 27.66
CA HIS A 213 8.17 12.51 28.88
C HIS A 213 7.45 11.19 28.59
N PHE A 214 6.44 11.21 27.73
CA PHE A 214 5.72 9.99 27.33
C PHE A 214 6.62 8.99 26.59
N GLU A 215 7.45 9.44 25.66
CA GLU A 215 8.42 8.61 24.92
C GLU A 215 9.46 7.93 25.83
N LEU A 216 9.81 8.57 26.95
CA LEU A 216 10.71 8.03 27.97
C LEU A 216 9.98 7.28 29.10
N GLU A 217 8.71 6.92 28.89
CA GLU A 217 7.84 6.21 29.83
C GLU A 217 7.60 6.95 31.18
N GLN A 218 7.88 8.25 31.23
CA GLN A 218 7.65 9.12 32.40
C GLN A 218 6.20 9.65 32.40
N ARG A 219 5.24 8.73 32.48
CA ARG A 219 3.81 8.99 32.22
C ARG A 219 3.17 10.04 33.14
N PRO A 220 3.43 10.08 34.47
CA PRO A 220 2.86 11.13 35.32
C PRO A 220 3.34 12.54 34.95
N ALA A 221 4.63 12.69 34.62
CA ALA A 221 5.19 13.96 34.17
C ALA A 221 4.61 14.39 32.81
N ALA A 222 4.41 13.43 31.90
CA ALA A 222 3.74 13.67 30.63
C ALA A 222 2.33 14.24 30.82
N ILE A 223 1.49 13.57 31.63
CA ILE A 223 0.11 14.01 31.91
C ILE A 223 0.09 15.40 32.53
N ALA A 224 0.97 15.68 33.50
CA ALA A 224 1.05 17.00 34.15
C ALA A 224 1.39 18.12 33.16
N ALA A 225 2.41 17.92 32.32
CA ALA A 225 2.80 18.89 31.29
C ALA A 225 1.70 19.13 30.25
N LEU A 226 1.04 18.05 29.80
CA LEU A 226 -0.03 18.11 28.79
C LEU A 226 -1.30 18.78 29.33
N ARG A 227 -1.68 18.52 30.59
CA ARG A 227 -2.79 19.24 31.25
C ARG A 227 -2.48 20.72 31.41
N LYS A 228 -1.24 21.09 31.75
CA LYS A 228 -0.84 22.51 31.81
C LYS A 228 -0.91 23.17 30.42
N ALA A 229 -0.46 22.48 29.37
CA ALA A 229 -0.58 22.95 28.00
C ALA A 229 -2.05 23.20 27.59
N LEU A 230 -2.98 22.31 27.95
CA LEU A 230 -4.41 22.48 27.67
C LEU A 230 -5.08 23.56 28.52
N ALA A 231 -4.59 23.83 29.73
CA ALA A 231 -5.08 24.95 30.52
C ALA A 231 -4.78 26.30 29.85
N LEU A 232 -3.67 26.39 29.12
CA LEU A 232 -3.27 27.58 28.36
C LEU A 232 -3.97 27.66 26.98
N ARG A 233 -4.14 26.51 26.32
CA ARG A 233 -4.80 26.39 25.01
C ARG A 233 -5.73 25.17 24.97
N PRO A 234 -7.00 25.32 25.38
CA PRO A 234 -7.95 24.20 25.45
C PRO A 234 -8.31 23.57 24.10
N ASP A 235 -8.17 24.32 23.01
CA ASP A 235 -8.52 23.96 21.63
C ASP A 235 -7.30 23.48 20.81
N HIS A 236 -6.33 22.84 21.46
CA HIS A 236 -5.14 22.31 20.79
C HIS A 236 -5.24 20.79 20.53
N ALA A 237 -5.63 20.42 19.31
CA ALA A 237 -5.86 19.03 18.92
C ALA A 237 -4.67 18.10 19.16
N GLU A 238 -3.44 18.54 18.88
CA GLU A 238 -2.23 17.74 19.10
C GLU A 238 -1.99 17.46 20.59
N THR A 239 -2.14 18.46 21.46
CA THR A 239 -2.02 18.25 22.91
C THR A 239 -3.10 17.30 23.43
N LEU A 240 -4.33 17.41 22.94
CA LEU A 240 -5.41 16.48 23.29
C LEU A 240 -5.06 15.04 22.89
N ASN A 241 -4.56 14.82 21.66
CA ASN A 241 -4.09 13.51 21.22
C ASN A 241 -2.92 12.99 22.08
N ASN A 242 -1.94 13.83 22.38
CA ASN A 242 -0.80 13.48 23.22
C ASN A 242 -1.25 13.11 24.65
N LEU A 243 -2.21 13.86 25.22
CA LEU A 243 -2.79 13.58 26.53
C LEU A 243 -3.57 12.28 26.53
N GLY A 244 -4.38 12.04 25.49
CA GLY A 244 -5.11 10.80 25.31
C GLY A 244 -4.19 9.58 25.30
N LEU A 245 -3.05 9.65 24.59
CA LEU A 245 -2.05 8.58 24.59
C LEU A 245 -1.46 8.31 25.99
N ALA A 246 -1.10 9.36 26.71
CA ALA A 246 -0.54 9.25 28.06
C ALA A 246 -1.56 8.68 29.06
N LEU A 247 -2.81 9.15 29.01
CA LEU A 247 -3.91 8.64 29.83
C LEU A 247 -4.23 7.18 29.52
N ASN A 248 -4.26 6.81 28.24
CA ASN A 248 -4.52 5.43 27.82
C ASN A 248 -3.43 4.47 28.33
N ALA A 249 -2.16 4.90 28.28
CA ALA A 249 -1.05 4.11 28.83
C ALA A 249 -1.09 3.95 30.37
N GLU A 250 -1.72 4.88 31.08
CA GLU A 250 -1.99 4.82 32.52
C GLU A 250 -3.30 4.09 32.86
N GLY A 251 -4.04 3.58 31.86
CA GLY A 251 -5.32 2.90 32.08
C GLY A 251 -6.51 3.83 32.31
N GLN A 252 -6.35 5.15 32.16
CA GLN A 252 -7.46 6.13 32.24
C GLN A 252 -8.20 6.20 30.89
N VAL A 253 -8.76 5.07 30.46
CA VAL A 253 -9.31 4.85 29.11
C VAL A 253 -10.48 5.80 28.79
N ALA A 254 -11.37 6.04 29.76
CA ALA A 254 -12.52 6.93 29.56
C ALA A 254 -12.10 8.39 29.29
N GLU A 255 -11.14 8.91 30.05
CA GLU A 255 -10.62 10.26 29.82
C GLU A 255 -9.84 10.34 28.50
N ALA A 256 -9.04 9.30 28.20
CA ALA A 256 -8.31 9.20 26.94
C ALA A 256 -9.24 9.25 25.71
N ALA A 257 -10.35 8.51 25.75
CA ALA A 257 -11.36 8.51 24.69
C ALA A 257 -11.90 9.92 24.41
N ARG A 258 -12.29 10.66 25.47
CA ARG A 258 -12.77 12.04 25.33
C ARG A 258 -11.71 12.95 24.71
N CYS A 259 -10.44 12.79 25.10
CA CYS A 259 -9.35 13.57 24.51
C CYS A 259 -9.21 13.30 23.01
N PHE A 260 -9.25 12.04 22.58
CA PHE A 260 -9.20 11.71 21.15
C PHE A 260 -10.44 12.21 20.39
N GLU A 261 -11.63 12.05 20.95
CA GLU A 261 -12.89 12.55 20.37
C GLU A 261 -12.85 14.08 20.19
N GLN A 262 -12.37 14.82 21.20
CA GLN A 262 -12.20 16.28 21.11
C GLN A 262 -11.14 16.66 20.07
N ALA A 263 -10.01 15.94 20.00
CA ALA A 263 -9.00 16.19 18.98
C ALA A 263 -9.55 16.00 17.56
N VAL A 264 -10.36 14.94 17.34
CA VAL A 264 -11.03 14.68 16.06
C VAL A 264 -12.13 15.71 15.77
N ALA A 265 -12.84 16.20 16.79
CA ALA A 265 -13.85 17.25 16.61
C ALA A 265 -13.21 18.59 16.18
N LEU A 266 -12.05 18.93 16.73
CA LEU A 266 -11.29 20.12 16.35
C LEU A 266 -10.63 19.97 14.96
N GLN A 267 -10.14 18.78 14.64
CA GLN A 267 -9.49 18.48 13.37
C GLN A 267 -10.00 17.14 12.80
N PRO A 268 -11.08 17.15 11.99
CA PRO A 268 -11.73 15.93 11.50
C PRO A 268 -10.87 14.99 10.65
N ALA A 269 -9.77 15.50 10.07
CA ALA A 269 -8.79 14.78 9.27
C ALA A 269 -7.48 14.48 10.03
N PHE A 270 -7.48 14.54 11.37
CA PHE A 270 -6.30 14.24 12.18
C PHE A 270 -6.07 12.73 12.26
N ALA A 271 -5.30 12.19 11.32
CA ALA A 271 -5.10 10.76 11.12
C ALA A 271 -4.58 10.02 12.38
N GLU A 272 -3.66 10.60 13.15
CA GLU A 272 -3.14 10.01 14.38
C GLU A 272 -4.21 9.91 15.47
N ALA A 273 -5.01 10.95 15.67
CA ALA A 273 -6.09 10.93 16.65
C ALA A 273 -7.20 9.94 16.27
N LEU A 274 -7.55 9.88 14.97
CA LEU A 274 -8.48 8.87 14.43
C LEU A 274 -7.96 7.44 14.65
N ASN A 275 -6.69 7.19 14.35
CA ASN A 275 -6.06 5.90 14.58
C ASN A 275 -6.07 5.52 16.07
N ASN A 276 -5.76 6.45 16.97
CA ASN A 276 -5.74 6.21 18.41
C ASN A 276 -7.15 5.97 18.97
N LEU A 277 -8.14 6.72 18.48
CA LEU A 277 -9.56 6.52 18.82
C LEU A 277 -10.04 5.13 18.39
N SER A 278 -9.58 4.63 17.25
CA SER A 278 -9.92 3.27 16.79
C SER A 278 -9.53 2.18 17.80
N GLY A 279 -8.39 2.34 18.47
CA GLY A 279 -7.94 1.42 19.52
C GLY A 279 -8.90 1.37 20.71
N ILE A 280 -9.53 2.49 21.05
CA ILE A 280 -10.58 2.56 22.09
C ILE A 280 -11.84 1.82 21.62
N HIS A 281 -12.29 2.07 20.38
CA HIS A 281 -13.45 1.37 19.81
C HIS A 281 -13.21 -0.14 19.75
N VAL A 282 -12.03 -0.59 19.33
CA VAL A 282 -11.64 -2.01 19.34
C VAL A 282 -11.67 -2.61 20.75
N ALA A 283 -11.15 -1.90 21.75
CA ALA A 283 -11.17 -2.36 23.14
C ALA A 283 -12.61 -2.50 23.68
N ARG A 284 -13.51 -1.60 23.27
CA ARG A 284 -14.95 -1.63 23.57
C ARG A 284 -15.74 -2.67 22.76
N GLY A 285 -15.15 -3.26 21.72
CA GLY A 285 -15.83 -4.17 20.80
C GLY A 285 -16.70 -3.45 19.75
N GLU A 286 -16.53 -2.15 19.59
CA GLU A 286 -17.26 -1.28 18.64
C GLU A 286 -16.58 -1.31 17.26
N VAL A 287 -16.51 -2.50 16.65
CA VAL A 287 -15.70 -2.73 15.45
C VAL A 287 -16.10 -1.85 14.26
N ALA A 288 -17.40 -1.63 14.03
CA ALA A 288 -17.87 -0.76 12.94
C ALA A 288 -17.39 0.70 13.11
N ALA A 289 -17.42 1.22 14.35
CA ALA A 289 -16.91 2.55 14.64
C ALA A 289 -15.38 2.62 14.46
N ALA A 290 -14.65 1.56 14.84
CA ALA A 290 -13.21 1.47 14.59
C ALA A 290 -12.90 1.52 13.09
N VAL A 291 -13.64 0.76 12.27
CA VAL A 291 -13.47 0.75 10.81
C VAL A 291 -13.77 2.12 10.20
N ASP A 292 -14.82 2.83 10.65
CA ASP A 292 -15.13 4.19 10.17
C ASP A 292 -13.97 5.17 10.42
N VAL A 293 -13.51 5.27 11.67
CA VAL A 293 -12.45 6.23 12.01
C VAL A 293 -11.11 5.86 11.33
N LEU A 294 -10.82 4.57 11.16
CA LEU A 294 -9.63 4.10 10.45
C LEU A 294 -9.69 4.36 8.95
N SER A 295 -10.86 4.18 8.33
CA SER A 295 -11.08 4.52 6.92
C SER A 295 -10.86 6.01 6.68
N ARG A 296 -11.34 6.86 7.59
CA ARG A 296 -11.08 8.31 7.58
C ARG A 296 -9.61 8.64 7.82
N ALA A 297 -8.92 7.93 8.71
CA ALA A 297 -7.50 8.13 8.97
C ALA A 297 -6.66 7.83 7.72
N VAL A 298 -6.97 6.73 7.03
CA VAL A 298 -6.35 6.33 5.77
C VAL A 298 -6.65 7.32 4.65
N ALA A 299 -7.89 7.80 4.53
CA ALA A 299 -8.25 8.80 3.54
C ALA A 299 -7.54 10.15 3.78
N ALA A 300 -7.36 10.54 5.04
CA ALA A 300 -6.64 11.77 5.41
C ALA A 300 -5.13 11.67 5.19
N ARG A 301 -4.55 10.48 5.38
CA ARG A 301 -3.11 10.22 5.17
C ARG A 301 -2.91 8.84 4.50
N PRO A 302 -2.93 8.77 3.16
CA PRO A 302 -2.83 7.51 2.42
C PRO A 302 -1.50 6.76 2.58
N ASP A 303 -0.44 7.43 3.05
CA ASP A 303 0.84 6.81 3.39
C ASP A 303 0.93 6.35 4.86
N TYR A 304 -0.14 6.51 5.64
CA TYR A 304 -0.15 6.13 7.07
C TYR A 304 -0.33 4.63 7.28
N ARG A 305 0.75 3.89 7.05
CA ARG A 305 0.79 2.43 7.15
C ARG A 305 0.20 1.84 8.44
N ILE A 306 0.43 2.49 9.59
CA ILE A 306 -0.09 2.01 10.88
C ILE A 306 -1.62 2.03 10.90
N ALA A 307 -2.26 3.07 10.35
CA ALA A 307 -3.71 3.13 10.26
C ALA A 307 -4.25 2.07 9.29
N PHE A 308 -3.54 1.78 8.20
CA PHE A 308 -3.89 0.67 7.31
C PHE A 308 -3.81 -0.69 7.99
N ASP A 309 -2.71 -0.99 8.68
CA ASP A 309 -2.53 -2.26 9.41
C ASP A 309 -3.67 -2.44 10.44
N ASN A 310 -4.01 -1.36 11.17
CA ASN A 310 -5.13 -1.36 12.12
C ASN A 310 -6.51 -1.48 11.44
N LEU A 311 -6.69 -0.88 10.26
CA LEU A 311 -7.93 -0.99 9.47
C LEU A 311 -8.16 -2.44 9.04
N LEU A 312 -7.15 -3.07 8.46
CA LEU A 312 -7.20 -4.47 8.04
C LEU A 312 -7.43 -5.39 9.24
N PHE A 313 -6.76 -5.11 10.37
CA PHE A 313 -7.03 -5.82 11.60
C PHE A 313 -8.53 -5.69 11.98
N ALA A 314 -9.09 -4.49 12.07
CA ALA A 314 -10.48 -4.27 12.45
C ALA A 314 -11.49 -4.89 11.48
N LEU A 315 -11.24 -4.82 10.17
CA LEU A 315 -12.09 -5.41 9.12
C LEU A 315 -12.30 -6.91 9.32
N ASN A 316 -11.26 -7.66 9.70
CA ASN A 316 -11.38 -9.11 9.97
C ASN A 316 -12.33 -9.44 11.13
N TYR A 317 -12.53 -8.51 12.08
CA TYR A 317 -13.46 -8.65 13.19
C TYR A 317 -14.85 -8.10 12.88
N HIS A 318 -15.06 -7.45 11.73
CA HIS A 318 -16.34 -6.83 11.41
C HIS A 318 -17.43 -7.92 11.33
N PRO A 319 -18.51 -7.84 12.12
CA PRO A 319 -19.53 -8.89 12.17
C PRO A 319 -20.24 -9.08 10.83
N ASP A 320 -20.55 -7.97 10.14
CA ASP A 320 -21.48 -7.97 9.00
C ASP A 320 -20.79 -7.84 7.63
N ALA A 321 -19.45 -7.73 7.59
CA ALA A 321 -18.74 -7.54 6.33
C ALA A 321 -18.65 -8.87 5.57
N SER A 322 -18.77 -8.86 4.24
CA SER A 322 -18.43 -10.04 3.45
C SER A 322 -16.91 -10.26 3.40
N ALA A 323 -16.47 -11.45 3.00
CA ALA A 323 -15.05 -11.71 2.81
C ALA A 323 -14.46 -10.83 1.69
N GLU A 324 -15.25 -10.58 0.65
CA GLU A 324 -14.89 -9.72 -0.49
C GLU A 324 -14.72 -8.26 -0.06
N GLN A 325 -15.64 -7.73 0.76
CA GLN A 325 -15.53 -6.36 1.32
C GLN A 325 -14.28 -6.20 2.19
N ILE A 326 -13.92 -7.24 2.94
CA ILE A 326 -12.66 -7.25 3.71
C ILE A 326 -11.46 -7.25 2.73
N TYR A 327 -11.53 -8.05 1.67
CA TYR A 327 -10.48 -8.14 0.65
C TYR A 327 -10.24 -6.83 -0.11
N GLU A 328 -11.27 -6.01 -0.32
CA GLU A 328 -11.11 -4.66 -0.90
C GLU A 328 -10.11 -3.80 -0.10
N GLY A 329 -10.11 -3.92 1.23
CA GLY A 329 -9.12 -3.26 2.09
C GLY A 329 -7.69 -3.72 1.80
N TYR A 330 -7.49 -5.03 1.59
CA TYR A 330 -6.18 -5.59 1.25
C TYR A 330 -5.72 -5.20 -0.15
N ALA A 331 -6.64 -5.13 -1.11
CA ALA A 331 -6.35 -4.61 -2.44
C ALA A 331 -5.92 -3.14 -2.40
N ALA A 332 -6.56 -2.32 -1.56
CA ALA A 332 -6.14 -0.94 -1.32
C ALA A 332 -4.74 -0.86 -0.68
N TYR A 333 -4.41 -1.76 0.24
CA TYR A 333 -3.08 -1.85 0.84
C TYR A 333 -1.99 -2.20 -0.20
N GLU A 334 -2.26 -3.17 -1.09
CA GLU A 334 -1.36 -3.49 -2.19
C GLU A 334 -1.13 -2.28 -3.09
N ALA A 335 -2.20 -1.56 -3.46
CA ALA A 335 -2.09 -0.38 -4.31
C ALA A 335 -1.23 0.72 -3.66
N ALA A 336 -1.39 0.93 -2.35
CA ALA A 336 -0.69 1.97 -1.60
C ALA A 336 0.78 1.61 -1.29
N PHE A 337 1.06 0.37 -0.88
CA PHE A 337 2.37 0.00 -0.32
C PHE A 337 3.11 -1.11 -1.06
N GLY A 338 2.41 -1.98 -1.79
CA GLY A 338 3.01 -3.10 -2.50
C GLY A 338 3.40 -2.76 -3.94
N ALA A 339 2.43 -2.35 -4.75
CA ALA A 339 2.59 -2.06 -6.17
C ALA A 339 3.69 -1.03 -6.47
N PRO A 340 3.85 0.08 -5.71
CA PRO A 340 4.92 1.04 -5.94
C PRO A 340 6.33 0.46 -5.75
N GLN A 341 6.47 -0.67 -5.05
CA GLN A 341 7.77 -1.27 -4.74
C GLN A 341 8.29 -2.21 -5.83
N ARG A 342 7.43 -2.61 -6.78
CA ARG A 342 7.82 -3.50 -7.89
C ARG A 342 8.96 -2.93 -8.74
N ARG A 343 9.02 -1.59 -8.87
CA ARG A 343 10.11 -0.91 -9.58
C ARG A 343 11.49 -1.08 -8.92
N HIS A 344 11.52 -1.48 -7.64
CA HIS A 344 12.77 -1.72 -6.88
C HIS A 344 13.11 -3.22 -6.81
N TRP A 345 12.32 -4.10 -7.43
CA TRP A 345 12.60 -5.53 -7.42
C TRP A 345 13.86 -5.84 -8.23
N GLN A 346 14.68 -6.73 -7.68
CA GLN A 346 15.94 -7.15 -8.28
C GLN A 346 15.87 -8.64 -8.61
N PRO A 347 16.52 -9.07 -9.71
CA PRO A 347 16.67 -10.50 -10.01
C PRO A 347 17.27 -11.29 -8.85
N HIS A 348 16.82 -12.52 -8.68
CA HIS A 348 17.35 -13.41 -7.65
C HIS A 348 18.49 -14.26 -8.19
N ALA A 349 19.67 -14.13 -7.57
CA ALA A 349 20.89 -14.88 -7.91
C ALA A 349 20.99 -16.23 -7.17
N ASN A 350 19.94 -16.65 -6.46
CA ASN A 350 19.91 -17.91 -5.71
C ASN A 350 20.20 -19.10 -6.62
N LEU A 351 21.04 -20.03 -6.13
CA LEU A 351 21.44 -21.22 -6.88
C LEU A 351 20.23 -22.11 -7.18
N ARG A 352 20.06 -22.49 -8.45
CA ARG A 352 19.02 -23.41 -8.94
C ARG A 352 19.63 -24.80 -9.10
N ALA A 353 19.57 -25.61 -8.05
CA ALA A 353 20.17 -26.95 -8.05
C ALA A 353 19.33 -27.90 -7.20
N ALA A 354 18.74 -28.91 -7.85
CA ALA A 354 17.90 -29.89 -7.21
C ALA A 354 18.62 -30.59 -6.04
N GLY A 355 17.91 -30.74 -4.92
CA GLY A 355 18.40 -31.48 -3.75
C GLY A 355 19.43 -30.76 -2.87
N ARG A 356 19.84 -29.52 -3.19
CA ARG A 356 20.77 -28.76 -2.33
C ARG A 356 20.14 -28.38 -0.99
N ARG A 357 20.96 -28.03 0.01
CA ARG A 357 20.47 -27.42 1.26
C ARG A 357 19.79 -26.08 0.96
N LEU A 358 18.55 -25.87 1.44
CA LEU A 358 17.78 -24.62 1.23
C LEU A 358 17.91 -23.69 2.44
N ARG A 359 18.06 -22.39 2.20
CA ARG A 359 18.10 -21.35 3.25
C ARG A 359 16.70 -20.82 3.50
N VAL A 360 16.19 -20.99 4.72
CA VAL A 360 14.86 -20.54 5.13
C VAL A 360 15.00 -19.44 6.18
N GLY A 361 14.38 -18.29 5.94
CA GLY A 361 14.38 -17.16 6.86
C GLY A 361 13.00 -16.90 7.44
N TYR A 362 12.88 -16.90 8.77
CA TYR A 362 11.66 -16.53 9.49
C TYR A 362 11.77 -15.10 10.02
N VAL A 363 10.81 -14.24 9.69
CA VAL A 363 10.79 -12.83 10.11
C VAL A 363 9.66 -12.61 11.11
N SER A 364 10.00 -12.17 12.32
CA SER A 364 8.98 -11.96 13.36
C SER A 364 9.39 -10.97 14.45
N PRO A 365 8.44 -10.13 14.93
CA PRO A 365 8.59 -9.39 16.18
C PRO A 365 8.26 -10.24 17.43
N ASP A 366 7.76 -11.47 17.23
CA ASP A 366 7.18 -12.30 18.28
C ASP A 366 8.06 -13.50 18.70
N PHE A 367 9.37 -13.45 18.43
CA PHE A 367 10.34 -14.41 18.99
C PHE A 367 10.61 -14.15 20.48
N ARG A 368 9.56 -14.25 21.28
CA ARG A 368 9.48 -13.98 22.73
C ARG A 368 8.29 -14.76 23.30
N GLN A 369 7.96 -14.56 24.57
CA GLN A 369 6.75 -15.08 25.18
C GLN A 369 5.51 -14.47 24.51
N HIS A 370 4.99 -15.19 23.53
CA HIS A 370 3.87 -14.81 22.69
C HIS A 370 3.12 -16.05 22.22
N ALA A 371 1.85 -15.92 21.86
CA ALA A 371 1.03 -17.05 21.41
C ALA A 371 1.62 -17.80 20.21
N CYS A 372 2.38 -17.11 19.35
CA CYS A 372 3.07 -17.72 18.21
C CYS A 372 4.08 -18.80 18.65
N SER A 373 4.71 -18.66 19.82
CA SER A 373 5.77 -19.57 20.28
C SER A 373 5.30 -21.02 20.42
N PHE A 374 4.01 -21.24 20.71
CA PHE A 374 3.44 -22.60 20.83
C PHE A 374 3.40 -23.39 19.52
N PHE A 375 3.63 -22.73 18.38
CA PHE A 375 3.48 -23.30 17.04
C PHE A 375 4.77 -23.20 16.21
N ILE A 376 5.48 -22.07 16.28
CA ILE A 376 6.77 -21.91 15.59
C ILE A 376 7.87 -22.77 16.24
N GLU A 377 7.83 -22.93 17.56
CA GLU A 377 8.89 -23.67 18.27
C GLU A 377 8.96 -25.16 17.87
N PRO A 378 7.84 -25.90 17.71
CA PRO A 378 7.83 -27.21 17.06
C PRO A 378 8.53 -27.25 15.71
N LEU A 379 8.24 -26.29 14.84
CA LEU A 379 8.79 -26.25 13.50
C LEU A 379 10.31 -26.01 13.52
N LEU A 380 10.76 -25.01 14.29
CA LEU A 380 12.19 -24.70 14.43
C LEU A 380 12.96 -25.87 15.06
N ALA A 381 12.39 -26.51 16.09
CA ALA A 381 13.04 -27.64 16.76
C ALA A 381 13.11 -28.91 15.89
N GLY A 382 12.20 -29.06 14.94
CA GLY A 382 12.09 -30.26 14.11
C GLY A 382 12.85 -30.20 12.78
N HIS A 383 13.26 -29.01 12.33
CA HIS A 383 13.89 -28.83 11.02
C HIS A 383 15.08 -29.77 10.79
N ASP A 384 15.14 -30.40 9.61
CA ASP A 384 16.31 -31.14 9.19
C ASP A 384 17.42 -30.17 8.76
N HIS A 385 18.31 -29.86 9.71
CA HIS A 385 19.44 -28.96 9.46
C HIS A 385 20.44 -29.50 8.41
N ALA A 386 20.38 -30.77 7.99
CA ALA A 386 21.15 -31.24 6.84
C ALA A 386 20.54 -30.80 5.50
N ALA A 387 19.20 -30.72 5.43
CA ALA A 387 18.45 -30.32 4.24
C ALA A 387 18.10 -28.82 4.21
N PHE A 388 18.06 -28.16 5.37
CA PHE A 388 17.71 -26.75 5.52
C PHE A 388 18.73 -25.99 6.39
N GLU A 389 18.97 -24.73 6.07
CA GLU A 389 19.73 -23.78 6.89
C GLU A 389 18.78 -22.68 7.35
N VAL A 390 18.59 -22.56 8.67
CA VAL A 390 17.48 -21.82 9.27
C VAL A 390 17.96 -20.49 9.87
N PHE A 391 17.34 -19.41 9.43
CA PHE A 391 17.59 -18.05 9.89
C PHE A 391 16.36 -17.49 10.63
N ALA A 392 16.59 -16.82 11.75
CA ALA A 392 15.58 -16.03 12.46
C ALA A 392 15.94 -14.54 12.40
N TYR A 393 15.16 -13.77 11.65
CA TYR A 393 15.23 -12.31 11.60
C TYR A 393 14.33 -11.71 12.69
N ALA A 394 14.94 -11.37 13.82
CA ALA A 394 14.25 -11.02 15.05
C ALA A 394 14.04 -9.51 15.19
N GLU A 395 12.78 -9.05 15.12
CA GLU A 395 12.36 -7.64 15.28
C GLU A 395 11.94 -7.38 16.75
N LEU A 396 12.86 -7.62 17.69
CA LEU A 396 12.58 -7.45 19.11
C LEU A 396 12.71 -5.98 19.53
N ARG A 397 11.63 -5.39 20.04
CA ARG A 397 11.60 -4.01 20.56
C ARG A 397 11.89 -3.91 22.06
N THR A 398 11.78 -5.03 22.76
CA THR A 398 12.12 -5.17 24.18
C THR A 398 13.23 -6.20 24.32
N PRO A 399 13.99 -6.20 25.44
CA PRO A 399 14.92 -7.28 25.74
C PRO A 399 14.23 -8.65 25.61
N GLY A 400 14.96 -9.62 25.08
CA GLY A 400 14.48 -10.99 24.94
C GLY A 400 14.16 -11.63 26.30
N ASP A 401 13.28 -12.63 26.29
CA ASP A 401 12.91 -13.41 27.46
C ASP A 401 13.39 -14.87 27.36
N ALA A 402 13.00 -15.70 28.32
CA ALA A 402 13.38 -17.11 28.33
C ALA A 402 12.90 -17.87 27.08
N THR A 403 11.80 -17.44 26.44
CA THR A 403 11.35 -18.04 25.17
C THR A 403 12.23 -17.57 24.02
N THR A 404 12.67 -16.32 24.00
CA THR A 404 13.65 -15.82 23.02
C THR A 404 14.92 -16.67 23.03
N GLU A 405 15.49 -16.94 24.21
CA GLU A 405 16.72 -17.74 24.32
C GLU A 405 16.53 -19.19 23.85
N ARG A 406 15.37 -19.80 24.15
CA ARG A 406 15.03 -21.12 23.63
C ARG A 406 14.92 -21.12 22.11
N LEU A 407 14.20 -20.18 21.52
CA LEU A 407 14.04 -20.08 20.06
C LEU A 407 15.38 -19.80 19.35
N ARG A 408 16.24 -18.97 19.95
CA ARG A 408 17.58 -18.69 19.42
C ARG A 408 18.44 -19.96 19.33
N ALA A 409 18.30 -20.87 20.28
CA ALA A 409 19.07 -22.12 20.29
C ALA A 409 18.60 -23.15 19.23
N LEU A 410 17.46 -22.91 18.56
CA LEU A 410 16.87 -23.83 17.58
C LEU A 410 17.16 -23.45 16.13
N VAL A 411 17.89 -22.37 15.88
CA VAL A 411 18.18 -21.89 14.51
C VAL A 411 19.69 -21.84 14.26
N ASP A 412 20.09 -21.99 13.00
CA ASP A 412 21.50 -21.87 12.62
C ASP A 412 21.99 -20.42 12.78
N HIS A 413 21.13 -19.44 12.46
CA HIS A 413 21.47 -18.02 12.47
C HIS A 413 20.41 -17.16 13.14
N TRP A 414 20.82 -16.37 14.12
CA TRP A 414 19.98 -15.36 14.76
C TRP A 414 20.40 -13.96 14.31
N VAL A 415 19.51 -13.24 13.64
CA VAL A 415 19.79 -11.92 13.05
C VAL A 415 18.93 -10.86 13.73
N PRO A 416 19.49 -10.04 14.63
CA PRO A 416 18.78 -8.89 15.19
C PRO A 416 18.49 -7.86 14.10
N THR A 417 17.25 -7.37 14.05
CA THR A 417 16.81 -6.42 13.01
C THR A 417 16.40 -5.04 13.54
N GLN A 418 16.41 -4.87 14.86
CA GLN A 418 16.12 -3.59 15.51
C GLN A 418 17.09 -2.51 15.01
N GLY A 419 16.54 -1.36 14.60
CA GLY A 419 17.31 -0.23 14.08
C GLY A 419 17.70 -0.34 12.60
N LEU A 420 17.49 -1.49 11.95
CA LEU A 420 17.65 -1.61 10.51
C LEU A 420 16.44 -1.01 9.78
N GLY A 421 16.70 -0.11 8.84
CA GLY A 421 15.71 0.38 7.89
C GLY A 421 15.31 -0.70 6.88
N THR A 422 14.19 -0.48 6.19
CA THR A 422 13.58 -1.43 5.25
C THR A 422 14.57 -1.91 4.19
N ASP A 423 15.24 -0.99 3.50
CA ASP A 423 16.15 -1.33 2.39
C ASP A 423 17.43 -2.03 2.89
N ALA A 424 17.92 -1.64 4.07
CA ALA A 424 19.08 -2.29 4.69
C ALA A 424 18.78 -3.74 5.09
N LEU A 425 17.58 -4.00 5.64
CA LEU A 425 17.16 -5.36 5.97
C LEU A 425 16.88 -6.19 4.71
N ALA A 426 16.25 -5.62 3.68
CA ALA A 426 16.06 -6.30 2.40
C ALA A 426 17.40 -6.69 1.74
N ALA A 427 18.39 -5.78 1.76
CA ALA A 427 19.74 -6.05 1.27
C ALA A 427 20.45 -7.13 2.10
N ARG A 428 20.27 -7.11 3.43
CA ARG A 428 20.81 -8.15 4.31
C ARG A 428 20.25 -9.54 3.98
N ILE A 429 18.93 -9.66 3.82
CA ILE A 429 18.27 -10.93 3.44
C ILE A 429 18.78 -11.46 2.10
N ARG A 430 18.98 -10.56 1.11
CA ARG A 430 19.60 -10.93 -0.18
C ARG A 430 21.04 -11.42 -0.02
N ALA A 431 21.84 -10.72 0.79
CA ALA A 431 23.23 -11.09 1.05
C ALA A 431 23.37 -12.43 1.80
N ASP A 432 22.43 -12.73 2.69
CA ASP A 432 22.34 -14.03 3.36
C ASP A 432 21.93 -15.15 2.38
N GLY A 433 21.43 -14.81 1.18
CA GLY A 433 21.05 -15.76 0.14
C GLY A 433 19.83 -16.60 0.51
N ILE A 434 18.86 -16.01 1.21
CA ILE A 434 17.64 -16.69 1.64
C ILE A 434 16.85 -17.17 0.41
N ASP A 435 16.49 -18.44 0.39
CA ASP A 435 15.72 -19.07 -0.69
C ASP A 435 14.23 -18.93 -0.44
N ILE A 436 13.82 -19.12 0.82
CA ILE A 436 12.43 -19.08 1.26
C ILE A 436 12.33 -18.14 2.45
N LEU A 437 11.57 -17.05 2.30
CA LEU A 437 11.34 -16.09 3.38
C LEU A 437 9.92 -16.22 3.91
N VAL A 438 9.77 -16.33 5.23
CA VAL A 438 8.50 -16.58 5.90
C VAL A 438 8.14 -15.39 6.79
N ASP A 439 7.05 -14.71 6.46
CA ASP A 439 6.41 -13.73 7.35
C ASP A 439 5.61 -14.46 8.42
N LEU A 440 5.90 -14.16 9.70
CA LEU A 440 5.16 -14.71 10.84
C LEU A 440 4.24 -13.68 11.51
N ALA A 441 4.18 -12.45 11.00
CA ALA A 441 3.51 -11.34 11.68
C ALA A 441 2.24 -10.86 10.96
N GLY A 442 2.21 -10.87 9.63
CA GLY A 442 1.16 -10.20 8.84
C GLY A 442 0.98 -8.74 9.28
N HIS A 443 -0.25 -8.26 9.42
CA HIS A 443 -0.53 -6.87 9.84
C HIS A 443 -0.51 -6.67 11.38
N THR A 444 0.13 -7.56 12.14
CA THR A 444 0.29 -7.33 13.58
C THR A 444 1.38 -6.30 13.88
N LYS A 445 1.39 -5.80 15.12
CA LYS A 445 2.29 -4.72 15.55
C LYS A 445 3.76 -5.14 15.42
N GLY A 446 4.55 -4.31 14.75
CA GLY A 446 5.99 -4.55 14.56
C GLY A 446 6.32 -5.46 13.40
N ASN A 447 5.36 -5.72 12.50
CA ASN A 447 5.61 -6.44 11.25
C ASN A 447 6.68 -5.77 10.38
N ARG A 448 7.22 -6.55 9.45
CA ARG A 448 8.19 -6.13 8.43
C ARG A 448 7.68 -6.39 7.00
N LEU A 449 6.36 -6.29 6.77
CA LEU A 449 5.77 -6.53 5.44
C LEU A 449 6.30 -5.54 4.37
N ASP A 450 6.81 -4.37 4.79
CA ASP A 450 7.53 -3.41 3.93
C ASP A 450 8.82 -3.99 3.33
N VAL A 451 9.51 -4.86 4.07
CA VAL A 451 10.67 -5.61 3.60
C VAL A 451 10.24 -6.66 2.58
N PHE A 452 9.15 -7.39 2.86
CA PHE A 452 8.60 -8.36 1.89
C PHE A 452 8.16 -7.68 0.59
N ALA A 453 7.62 -6.47 0.65
CA ALA A 453 7.27 -5.68 -0.54
C ALA A 453 8.48 -5.38 -1.46
N ARG A 454 9.73 -5.44 -0.93
CA ARG A 454 10.97 -5.34 -1.73
C ARG A 454 11.38 -6.63 -2.43
N LYS A 455 10.62 -7.72 -2.22
CA LYS A 455 10.85 -9.05 -2.77
C LYS A 455 12.31 -9.53 -2.58
N PRO A 456 12.84 -9.62 -1.35
CA PRO A 456 14.26 -9.92 -1.12
C PRO A 456 14.64 -11.38 -1.33
N ALA A 457 13.70 -12.33 -1.25
CA ALA A 457 13.91 -13.76 -1.50
C ALA A 457 13.07 -14.23 -2.71
N PRO A 458 13.53 -15.25 -3.47
CA PRO A 458 12.84 -15.71 -4.67
C PRO A 458 11.47 -16.31 -4.36
N VAL A 459 11.37 -17.05 -3.25
CA VAL A 459 10.12 -17.54 -2.70
C VAL A 459 9.86 -16.86 -1.37
N SER A 460 8.66 -16.33 -1.19
CA SER A 460 8.19 -15.75 0.06
C SER A 460 6.80 -16.27 0.39
N LEU A 461 6.53 -16.50 1.68
CA LEU A 461 5.22 -16.89 2.15
C LEU A 461 4.86 -16.20 3.47
N SER A 462 3.56 -16.10 3.76
CA SER A 462 3.07 -15.71 5.08
C SER A 462 2.48 -16.92 5.81
N TRP A 463 2.73 -16.99 7.12
CA TRP A 463 2.20 -18.03 7.99
C TRP A 463 1.84 -17.51 9.39
N MET A 464 0.64 -17.91 9.81
CA MET A 464 0.02 -17.96 11.14
C MET A 464 -0.26 -16.67 11.93
N GLY A 465 0.67 -15.73 12.09
CA GLY A 465 0.56 -14.74 13.18
C GLY A 465 -0.66 -13.80 13.09
N PHE A 466 -1.03 -13.45 11.86
CA PHE A 466 -2.21 -12.63 11.58
C PHE A 466 -3.43 -13.45 11.14
N GLY A 467 -3.20 -14.63 10.54
CA GLY A 467 -4.26 -15.59 10.20
C GLY A 467 -5.09 -15.25 8.95
N SER A 468 -4.73 -14.23 8.18
CA SER A 468 -5.38 -13.85 6.91
C SER A 468 -4.34 -13.48 5.85
N THR A 469 -4.77 -13.14 4.63
CA THR A 469 -3.88 -12.58 3.59
C THR A 469 -3.12 -11.35 4.09
N THR A 470 -1.92 -11.13 3.58
CA THR A 470 -1.15 -9.89 3.80
C THR A 470 -1.51 -8.78 2.82
N GLY A 471 -2.33 -9.09 1.81
CA GLY A 471 -2.62 -8.20 0.70
C GLY A 471 -1.45 -8.01 -0.27
N LEU A 472 -0.21 -8.41 0.05
CA LEU A 472 0.95 -8.13 -0.77
C LEU A 472 1.16 -9.16 -1.88
N LYS A 473 1.21 -8.71 -3.14
CA LYS A 473 1.58 -9.58 -4.28
C LYS A 473 3.07 -9.94 -4.32
N ALA A 474 3.88 -9.32 -3.47
CA ALA A 474 5.29 -9.68 -3.31
C ALA A 474 5.47 -11.01 -2.54
N ILE A 475 4.47 -11.41 -1.76
CA ILE A 475 4.43 -12.68 -1.04
C ILE A 475 3.73 -13.71 -1.94
N ASP A 476 4.40 -14.81 -2.25
CA ASP A 476 3.93 -15.76 -3.26
C ASP A 476 2.85 -16.68 -2.70
N TYR A 477 3.03 -17.14 -1.46
CA TYR A 477 2.19 -18.18 -0.87
C TYR A 477 1.63 -17.81 0.50
N TYR A 478 0.44 -18.31 0.80
CA TYR A 478 -0.14 -18.31 2.14
C TYR A 478 -0.21 -19.75 2.64
N LEU A 479 0.62 -20.12 3.62
CA LEU A 479 0.71 -21.51 4.10
C LEU A 479 -0.49 -21.83 5.00
N THR A 480 -1.28 -22.82 4.60
CA THR A 480 -2.62 -23.08 5.15
C THR A 480 -3.03 -24.55 4.99
N ASP A 481 -4.31 -24.86 5.21
CA ASP A 481 -4.95 -26.15 4.97
C ASP A 481 -6.33 -25.99 4.33
N GLU A 482 -6.95 -27.09 3.89
CA GLU A 482 -8.28 -27.08 3.26
C GLU A 482 -9.41 -26.63 4.19
N ALA A 483 -9.28 -26.83 5.50
CA ALA A 483 -10.34 -26.52 6.45
C ALA A 483 -10.45 -25.01 6.72
N SER A 484 -9.30 -24.34 6.82
CA SER A 484 -9.17 -22.90 7.05
C SER A 484 -9.34 -22.07 5.77
N ALA A 485 -8.78 -22.51 4.66
CA ALA A 485 -8.93 -21.89 3.35
C ALA A 485 -9.39 -22.93 2.32
N PRO A 486 -10.69 -23.24 2.20
CA PRO A 486 -11.18 -24.28 1.28
C PRO A 486 -10.89 -23.94 -0.20
N PRO A 487 -10.74 -24.94 -1.09
CA PRO A 487 -10.65 -24.70 -2.52
C PRO A 487 -11.82 -23.84 -3.04
N GLY A 488 -11.52 -22.86 -3.89
CA GLY A 488 -12.49 -21.86 -4.37
C GLY A 488 -12.46 -20.54 -3.58
N SER A 489 -11.68 -20.45 -2.50
CA SER A 489 -11.48 -19.21 -1.74
C SER A 489 -10.29 -18.36 -2.22
N GLU A 490 -9.61 -18.74 -3.32
CA GLU A 490 -8.37 -18.11 -3.79
C GLU A 490 -8.54 -16.61 -4.08
N HIS A 491 -9.72 -16.17 -4.51
CA HIS A 491 -9.99 -14.75 -4.80
C HIS A 491 -9.94 -13.83 -3.56
N LEU A 492 -9.91 -14.42 -2.36
CA LEU A 492 -9.84 -13.71 -1.08
C LEU A 492 -8.40 -13.54 -0.57
N PHE A 493 -7.40 -13.95 -1.35
CA PHE A 493 -5.99 -13.88 -0.99
C PHE A 493 -5.19 -13.21 -2.11
N SER A 494 -4.26 -12.34 -1.74
CA SER A 494 -3.27 -11.80 -2.69
C SER A 494 -2.20 -12.85 -3.01
N GLU A 495 -1.88 -13.70 -2.04
CA GLU A 495 -0.98 -14.84 -2.18
C GLU A 495 -1.72 -16.07 -2.73
N THR A 496 -0.98 -17.05 -3.24
CA THR A 496 -1.53 -18.36 -3.57
C THR A 496 -1.66 -19.21 -2.29
N PRO A 497 -2.87 -19.63 -1.87
CA PRO A 497 -3.02 -20.52 -0.72
C PRO A 497 -2.32 -21.85 -0.96
N TRP A 498 -1.36 -22.20 -0.10
CA TRP A 498 -0.66 -23.48 -0.13
C TRP A 498 -1.20 -24.39 0.98
N ARG A 499 -2.04 -25.33 0.59
CA ARG A 499 -2.72 -26.25 1.51
C ARG A 499 -1.85 -27.46 1.79
N LEU A 500 -1.54 -27.71 3.06
CA LEU A 500 -0.82 -28.91 3.46
C LEU A 500 -1.73 -30.15 3.31
N PRO A 501 -1.38 -31.13 2.45
CA PRO A 501 -2.25 -32.27 2.19
C PRO A 501 -2.43 -33.14 3.43
N GLY A 502 -3.67 -33.29 3.90
CA GLY A 502 -4.01 -34.16 5.03
C GLY A 502 -3.43 -33.74 6.39
N LEU A 503 -2.88 -32.53 6.50
CA LEU A 503 -2.32 -31.98 7.73
C LEU A 503 -2.99 -30.64 8.06
N PRO A 504 -3.16 -30.32 9.36
CA PRO A 504 -3.54 -28.97 9.76
C PRO A 504 -2.42 -27.98 9.42
N PHE A 505 -2.79 -26.70 9.24
CA PHE A 505 -1.85 -25.62 8.94
C PHE A 505 -0.83 -25.34 10.07
N THR A 506 -0.97 -26.02 11.21
CA THR A 506 -0.15 -25.83 12.41
C THR A 506 -0.09 -27.07 13.28
N ALA A 507 0.99 -27.20 14.05
CA ALA A 507 1.13 -28.15 15.16
C ALA A 507 1.31 -27.40 16.49
N TYR A 508 0.71 -27.91 17.56
CA TYR A 508 0.66 -27.27 18.86
C TYR A 508 1.53 -27.99 19.89
N ARG A 509 2.38 -27.20 20.55
CA ARG A 509 3.11 -27.61 21.76
C ARG A 509 2.51 -26.93 23.00
N PRO A 510 2.00 -27.71 23.98
CA PRO A 510 1.38 -27.15 25.17
C PRO A 510 2.37 -26.40 26.06
N GLY A 511 1.87 -25.33 26.69
CA GLY A 511 2.63 -24.55 27.68
C GLY A 511 2.88 -25.32 28.98
N VAL A 512 3.96 -24.94 29.68
CA VAL A 512 4.28 -25.50 31.01
C VAL A 512 3.27 -25.00 32.05
N GLY A 513 2.91 -25.85 33.02
CA GLY A 513 2.07 -25.46 34.16
C GLY A 513 0.57 -25.50 33.91
N MET A 514 0.12 -26.07 32.78
CA MET A 514 -1.31 -26.24 32.49
C MET A 514 -2.00 -27.23 33.46
N GLY A 515 -1.30 -28.22 34.02
CA GLY A 515 -1.83 -29.17 35.02
C GLY A 515 -2.74 -30.28 34.45
N GLU A 516 -3.24 -31.15 35.32
CA GLU A 516 -4.06 -32.31 34.93
C GLU A 516 -5.53 -31.98 34.61
N VAL A 517 -6.13 -32.77 33.71
CA VAL A 517 -7.57 -32.72 33.45
C VAL A 517 -8.32 -33.30 34.65
N GLY A 518 -9.18 -32.49 35.26
CA GLY A 518 -10.07 -32.95 36.33
C GLY A 518 -11.37 -33.57 35.81
N PRO A 519 -12.18 -34.20 36.69
CA PRO A 519 -13.52 -34.68 36.34
C PRO A 519 -14.41 -33.52 35.83
N LEU A 520 -15.54 -33.85 35.19
CA LEU A 520 -16.48 -32.86 34.68
C LEU A 520 -17.04 -31.98 35.82
N PRO A 521 -16.74 -30.66 35.84
CA PRO A 521 -17.18 -29.77 36.92
C PRO A 521 -18.71 -29.72 37.10
N ALA A 522 -19.48 -29.82 36.02
CA ALA A 522 -20.95 -29.81 36.07
C ALA A 522 -21.53 -30.89 36.99
N LEU A 523 -20.88 -32.05 37.14
CA LEU A 523 -21.36 -33.12 38.02
C LEU A 523 -21.30 -32.72 39.50
N ALA A 524 -20.27 -31.98 39.90
CA ALA A 524 -20.13 -31.48 41.27
C ALA A 524 -20.96 -30.20 41.49
N ARG A 525 -21.05 -29.34 40.46
CA ARG A 525 -21.72 -28.04 40.53
C ARG A 525 -23.25 -28.12 40.38
N GLY A 526 -23.76 -29.20 39.77
CA GLY A 526 -25.18 -29.40 39.48
C GLY A 526 -25.71 -28.62 38.27
N HIS A 527 -24.85 -27.91 37.53
CA HIS A 527 -25.22 -27.20 36.31
C HIS A 527 -24.01 -27.02 35.38
N VAL A 528 -24.29 -26.88 34.08
CA VAL A 528 -23.30 -26.65 33.02
C VAL A 528 -22.78 -25.22 33.07
N ARG A 529 -21.46 -25.06 32.96
CA ARG A 529 -20.80 -23.77 32.74
C ARG A 529 -20.21 -23.73 31.33
N PHE A 530 -20.76 -22.87 30.50
CA PHE A 530 -20.16 -22.47 29.24
C PHE A 530 -19.01 -21.50 29.48
N GLY A 531 -18.04 -21.43 28.57
CA GLY A 531 -16.97 -20.46 28.73
C GLY A 531 -16.23 -20.08 27.45
N THR A 532 -15.69 -18.86 27.45
CA THR A 532 -14.80 -18.35 26.41
C THR A 532 -13.71 -17.48 27.05
N LEU A 533 -12.45 -17.71 26.67
CA LEU A 533 -11.31 -16.92 27.16
C LEU A 533 -10.75 -16.01 26.06
N THR A 534 -11.64 -15.33 25.36
CA THR A 534 -11.33 -14.60 24.14
C THR A 534 -11.43 -13.10 24.34
N ARG A 535 -10.74 -12.33 23.48
CA ARG A 535 -10.70 -10.86 23.56
C ARG A 535 -12.07 -10.27 23.22
N GLY A 536 -12.42 -9.17 23.86
CA GLY A 536 -13.72 -8.50 23.69
C GLY A 536 -14.07 -8.14 22.24
N VAL A 537 -13.08 -7.81 21.40
CA VAL A 537 -13.25 -7.51 19.97
C VAL A 537 -13.90 -8.65 19.16
N ARG A 538 -13.84 -9.91 19.63
CA ARG A 538 -14.46 -11.06 18.98
C ARG A 538 -15.92 -11.27 19.38
N ILE A 539 -16.36 -10.64 20.48
CA ILE A 539 -17.70 -10.79 21.03
C ILE A 539 -18.61 -9.68 20.48
N ASN A 540 -19.22 -9.99 19.34
CA ASN A 540 -20.13 -9.10 18.62
C ASN A 540 -21.60 -9.48 18.87
N HIS A 541 -22.51 -8.78 18.18
CA HIS A 541 -23.94 -8.95 18.38
C HIS A 541 -24.49 -10.32 17.88
N HIS A 542 -23.84 -10.98 16.92
CA HIS A 542 -24.18 -12.36 16.52
C HIS A 542 -23.85 -13.35 17.63
N SER A 543 -22.60 -13.36 18.11
CA SER A 543 -22.16 -14.25 19.20
C SER A 543 -23.04 -14.09 20.44
N LEU A 544 -23.34 -12.85 20.84
CA LEU A 544 -24.22 -12.58 21.97
C LEU A 544 -25.64 -13.15 21.78
N ARG A 545 -26.24 -12.96 20.61
CA ARG A 545 -27.57 -13.48 20.31
C ARG A 545 -27.58 -15.02 20.39
N VAL A 546 -26.62 -15.67 19.77
CA VAL A 546 -26.48 -17.14 19.75
C VAL A 546 -26.21 -17.69 21.16
N TRP A 547 -25.30 -17.08 21.92
CA TRP A 547 -25.00 -17.53 23.27
C TRP A 547 -26.15 -17.30 24.24
N SER A 548 -26.90 -16.20 24.10
CA SER A 548 -28.14 -15.98 24.86
C SER A 548 -29.20 -17.05 24.56
N GLN A 549 -29.36 -17.45 23.30
CA GLN A 549 -30.27 -18.55 22.92
C GLN A 549 -29.85 -19.88 23.56
N ILE A 550 -28.55 -20.20 23.58
CA ILE A 550 -28.01 -21.38 24.28
C ILE A 550 -28.35 -21.32 25.77
N LEU A 551 -28.09 -20.19 26.42
CA LEU A 551 -28.38 -20.00 27.84
C LEU A 551 -29.88 -20.13 28.15
N GLN A 552 -30.76 -19.67 27.27
CA GLN A 552 -32.21 -19.84 27.43
C GLN A 552 -32.65 -21.31 27.29
N ARG A 553 -32.03 -22.06 26.36
CA ARG A 553 -32.35 -23.47 26.11
C ARG A 553 -31.73 -24.44 27.12
N VAL A 554 -30.74 -24.01 27.89
CA VAL A 554 -30.12 -24.79 28.97
C VAL A 554 -30.34 -24.06 30.31
N PRO A 555 -31.51 -24.21 30.94
CA PRO A 555 -31.84 -23.51 32.19
C PRO A 555 -30.83 -23.79 33.30
N GLY A 556 -30.51 -22.77 34.10
CA GLY A 556 -29.55 -22.87 35.21
C GLY A 556 -28.07 -22.91 34.82
N SER A 557 -27.73 -22.97 33.52
CA SER A 557 -26.34 -22.88 33.09
C SER A 557 -25.74 -21.48 33.30
N THR A 558 -24.41 -21.40 33.43
CA THR A 558 -23.68 -20.13 33.56
C THR A 558 -22.74 -19.92 32.39
N LEU A 559 -22.35 -18.67 32.12
CA LEU A 559 -21.36 -18.32 31.09
C LEU A 559 -20.19 -17.56 31.72
N LEU A 560 -18.99 -18.09 31.54
CA LEU A 560 -17.73 -17.43 31.88
C LEU A 560 -17.14 -16.73 30.65
N ILE A 561 -16.86 -15.43 30.75
CA ILE A 561 -16.13 -14.65 29.76
C ILE A 561 -14.92 -14.02 30.44
N ASP A 562 -13.71 -14.44 30.06
CA ASP A 562 -12.52 -13.90 30.72
C ASP A 562 -11.39 -13.55 29.75
N SER A 563 -10.98 -12.29 29.77
CA SER A 563 -9.83 -11.80 29.02
C SER A 563 -9.41 -10.42 29.54
N ARG A 564 -8.21 -9.98 29.16
CA ARG A 564 -7.70 -8.65 29.52
C ARG A 564 -8.63 -7.50 29.14
N SER A 565 -9.51 -7.68 28.14
CA SER A 565 -10.53 -6.69 27.78
C SER A 565 -11.49 -6.36 28.93
N PHE A 566 -11.70 -7.30 29.86
CA PHE A 566 -12.61 -7.16 31.00
C PHE A 566 -11.86 -7.00 32.34
N ALA A 567 -10.58 -6.61 32.27
CA ALA A 567 -9.88 -6.10 33.45
C ALA A 567 -10.44 -4.73 33.88
N ASP A 568 -11.03 -3.99 32.94
CA ASP A 568 -11.80 -2.78 33.18
C ASP A 568 -13.23 -3.14 33.62
N PRO A 569 -13.65 -2.79 34.86
CA PRO A 569 -14.99 -3.08 35.37
C PRO A 569 -16.11 -2.47 34.52
N ASP A 570 -15.88 -1.32 33.90
CA ASP A 570 -16.90 -0.64 33.09
C ASP A 570 -17.18 -1.42 31.81
N LEU A 571 -16.14 -2.00 31.18
CA LEU A 571 -16.27 -2.88 30.02
C LEU A 571 -16.95 -4.21 30.38
N ALA A 572 -16.65 -4.75 31.56
CA ALA A 572 -17.32 -5.96 32.06
C ALA A 572 -18.83 -5.70 32.29
N GLN A 573 -19.18 -4.57 32.91
CA GLN A 573 -20.57 -4.17 33.14
C GLN A 573 -21.31 -3.88 31.82
N ALA A 574 -20.67 -3.20 30.87
CA ALA A 574 -21.23 -2.95 29.55
C ALA A 574 -21.52 -4.26 28.79
N MET A 575 -20.62 -5.25 28.89
CA MET A 575 -20.87 -6.58 28.32
C MET A 575 -22.06 -7.28 28.99
N ALA A 576 -22.15 -7.26 30.32
CA ALA A 576 -23.29 -7.83 31.05
C ALA A 576 -24.62 -7.15 30.67
N ALA A 577 -24.63 -5.83 30.48
CA ALA A 577 -25.81 -5.09 30.04
C ALA A 577 -26.30 -5.52 28.65
N ARG A 578 -25.39 -5.87 27.74
CA ARG A 578 -25.74 -6.40 26.40
C ARG A 578 -26.43 -7.77 26.49
N PHE A 579 -26.04 -8.62 27.44
CA PHE A 579 -26.74 -9.88 27.74
C PHE A 579 -28.09 -9.65 28.40
N ALA A 580 -28.18 -8.70 29.34
CA ALA A 580 -29.44 -8.34 29.99
C ALA A 580 -30.49 -7.86 28.97
N ALA A 581 -30.07 -7.09 27.95
CA ALA A 581 -30.93 -6.68 26.84
C ALA A 581 -31.48 -7.87 26.02
N LEU A 582 -30.83 -9.04 26.08
CA LEU A 582 -31.26 -10.30 25.46
C LEU A 582 -31.95 -11.25 26.46
N GLY A 583 -32.28 -10.78 27.67
CA GLY A 583 -33.01 -11.54 28.68
C GLY A 583 -32.15 -12.48 29.53
N ILE A 584 -30.83 -12.28 29.58
CA ILE A 584 -29.92 -13.06 30.45
C ILE A 584 -29.48 -12.20 31.63
N GLY A 585 -29.90 -12.58 32.83
CA GLY A 585 -29.54 -11.88 34.07
C GLY A 585 -28.06 -12.03 34.44
N SER A 586 -27.52 -11.05 35.17
CA SER A 586 -26.11 -11.01 35.57
C SER A 586 -25.72 -12.15 36.52
N GLU A 587 -26.67 -12.75 37.22
CA GLU A 587 -26.47 -13.93 38.07
C GLU A 587 -26.00 -15.16 37.29
N ARG A 588 -26.18 -15.16 35.96
CA ARG A 588 -25.72 -16.23 35.06
C ARG A 588 -24.38 -15.96 34.40
N LEU A 589 -23.79 -14.80 34.65
CA LEU A 589 -22.59 -14.32 33.95
C LEU A 589 -21.43 -14.14 34.93
N GLU A 590 -20.27 -14.65 34.54
CA GLU A 590 -18.99 -14.39 35.21
C GLU A 590 -18.08 -13.72 34.20
N ILE A 591 -17.85 -12.40 34.33
CA ILE A 591 -17.07 -11.61 33.36
C ILE A 591 -15.89 -10.97 34.08
N GLY A 592 -14.66 -11.20 33.61
CA GLY A 592 -13.48 -10.65 34.27
C GLY A 592 -12.15 -10.93 33.56
N PHE A 593 -11.06 -10.84 34.32
CA PHE A 593 -9.73 -11.14 33.85
C PHE A 593 -8.89 -11.83 34.92
N HIS A 594 -8.38 -13.02 34.59
CA HIS A 594 -7.47 -13.76 35.46
C HIS A 594 -6.29 -14.35 34.69
N SER A 595 -5.11 -14.29 35.30
CA SER A 595 -3.88 -14.84 34.73
C SER A 595 -3.02 -15.43 35.85
N PRO A 596 -2.54 -16.69 35.76
CA PRO A 596 -2.75 -17.62 34.65
C PRO A 596 -4.18 -18.20 34.58
N PRO A 597 -4.69 -18.55 33.39
CA PRO A 597 -6.11 -18.92 33.21
C PRO A 597 -6.43 -20.39 33.53
N TRP A 598 -5.43 -21.19 33.92
CA TRP A 598 -5.56 -22.66 33.96
C TRP A 598 -6.67 -23.18 34.89
N ASN A 599 -6.88 -22.53 36.04
CA ASN A 599 -7.96 -22.90 36.97
C ASN A 599 -9.34 -22.60 36.39
N LEU A 600 -9.49 -21.48 35.69
CA LEU A 600 -10.74 -21.09 35.03
C LEU A 600 -11.07 -22.02 33.87
N LEU A 601 -10.08 -22.32 33.02
CA LEU A 601 -10.24 -23.31 31.94
C LEU A 601 -10.75 -24.65 32.47
N ARG A 602 -10.16 -25.15 33.58
CA ARG A 602 -10.63 -26.38 34.22
C ARG A 602 -12.06 -26.29 34.75
N GLY A 603 -12.55 -25.09 35.06
CA GLY A 603 -13.92 -24.86 35.51
C GLY A 603 -14.97 -24.84 34.40
N ILE A 604 -14.57 -24.77 33.12
CA ILE A 604 -15.47 -24.76 31.96
C ILE A 604 -15.85 -26.21 31.59
N ASP A 605 -17.14 -26.41 31.30
CA ASP A 605 -17.68 -27.69 30.85
C ASP A 605 -17.72 -27.77 29.31
N ILE A 606 -18.15 -26.70 28.64
CA ILE A 606 -18.22 -26.59 27.18
C ILE A 606 -17.70 -25.20 26.74
N GLY A 607 -16.76 -25.17 25.82
CA GLY A 607 -16.21 -23.95 25.25
C GLY A 607 -17.07 -23.40 24.12
N LEU A 608 -17.26 -22.08 24.11
CA LEU A 608 -17.95 -21.35 23.05
C LEU A 608 -16.93 -20.55 22.24
N ASP A 609 -16.69 -20.97 21.00
CA ASP A 609 -15.88 -20.18 20.07
C ASP A 609 -16.66 -18.98 19.51
N CYS A 610 -15.94 -17.93 19.13
CA CYS A 610 -16.48 -16.75 18.48
C CYS A 610 -16.54 -16.87 16.97
N PHE A 611 -17.40 -16.07 16.36
CA PHE A 611 -17.53 -15.91 14.91
C PHE A 611 -18.02 -14.47 14.64
N PRO A 612 -17.78 -13.90 13.46
CA PRO A 612 -17.18 -14.49 12.26
C PRO A 612 -15.64 -14.59 12.29
N HIS A 613 -14.97 -14.22 13.38
CA HIS A 613 -13.55 -14.47 13.60
C HIS A 613 -13.35 -15.49 14.74
N ASN A 614 -12.92 -16.72 14.40
CA ASN A 614 -12.68 -17.80 15.36
C ASN A 614 -11.45 -17.52 16.22
N SER A 615 -11.49 -17.99 17.46
CA SER A 615 -10.35 -17.98 18.39
C SER A 615 -9.23 -18.90 17.88
N GLY A 616 -7.99 -18.60 18.28
CA GLY A 616 -6.81 -19.38 17.90
C GLY A 616 -6.35 -20.28 19.05
N THR A 617 -5.23 -19.90 19.67
CA THR A 617 -4.59 -20.61 20.81
C THR A 617 -5.57 -21.03 21.89
N THR A 618 -6.54 -20.19 22.24
CA THR A 618 -7.53 -20.47 23.28
C THR A 618 -8.35 -21.74 23.02
N ILE A 619 -8.72 -22.03 21.76
CA ILE A 619 -9.45 -23.26 21.42
C ILE A 619 -8.57 -24.48 21.70
N VAL A 620 -7.32 -24.39 21.26
CA VAL A 620 -6.32 -25.46 21.42
C VAL A 620 -6.04 -25.73 22.90
N GLU A 621 -5.94 -24.68 23.72
CA GLU A 621 -5.78 -24.76 25.17
C GLU A 621 -7.00 -25.38 25.86
N MET A 622 -8.23 -25.02 25.44
CA MET A 622 -9.47 -25.61 25.94
C MET A 622 -9.54 -27.10 25.66
N LEU A 623 -9.33 -27.50 24.41
CA LEU A 623 -9.32 -28.90 23.98
C LEU A 623 -8.26 -29.69 24.75
N HIS A 624 -7.06 -29.13 24.92
CA HIS A 624 -5.99 -29.74 25.71
C HIS A 624 -6.34 -29.86 27.20
N GLN A 625 -7.23 -29.02 27.74
CA GLN A 625 -7.74 -29.12 29.13
C GLN A 625 -9.00 -30.00 29.25
N GLY A 626 -9.36 -30.75 28.22
CA GLY A 626 -10.53 -31.61 28.24
C GLY A 626 -11.86 -30.86 28.09
N VAL A 627 -11.83 -29.63 27.57
CA VAL A 627 -13.04 -28.84 27.33
C VAL A 627 -13.42 -28.98 25.84
N PRO A 628 -14.53 -29.67 25.49
CA PRO A 628 -15.01 -29.68 24.12
C PRO A 628 -15.43 -28.27 23.69
N VAL A 629 -15.18 -27.91 22.43
CA VAL A 629 -15.47 -26.59 21.87
C VAL A 629 -16.29 -26.74 20.60
N VAL A 630 -17.34 -25.93 20.46
CA VAL A 630 -18.11 -25.80 19.21
C VAL A 630 -17.68 -24.52 18.50
N THR A 631 -17.43 -24.62 17.18
CA THR A 631 -17.08 -23.49 16.32
C THR A 631 -18.10 -23.30 15.21
N LEU A 632 -18.19 -22.09 14.67
CA LEU A 632 -18.93 -21.78 13.45
C LEU A 632 -17.93 -21.55 12.32
N ALA A 633 -18.09 -22.30 11.23
CA ALA A 633 -17.31 -22.19 10.02
C ALA A 633 -17.77 -20.95 9.23
N GLY A 634 -17.06 -19.84 9.41
CA GLY A 634 -17.35 -18.57 8.77
C GLY A 634 -16.49 -18.34 7.52
N ARG A 635 -16.08 -17.08 7.37
CA ARG A 635 -15.30 -16.55 6.24
C ARG A 635 -13.86 -17.13 6.25
N PRO A 636 -13.35 -17.66 5.12
CA PRO A 636 -11.92 -17.93 4.99
C PRO A 636 -11.09 -16.65 5.19
N SER A 637 -9.97 -16.64 5.91
CA SER A 637 -9.33 -17.73 6.66
C SER A 637 -9.67 -17.69 8.17
N VAL A 638 -9.56 -16.51 8.79
CA VAL A 638 -9.70 -16.34 10.25
C VAL A 638 -11.05 -16.79 10.84
N GLY A 639 -12.11 -16.84 10.03
CA GLY A 639 -13.42 -17.35 10.42
C GLY A 639 -13.52 -18.87 10.38
N ARG A 640 -12.43 -19.58 10.04
CA ARG A 640 -12.38 -21.04 9.94
C ARG A 640 -11.20 -21.65 10.70
N ILE A 641 -10.47 -20.88 11.52
CA ILE A 641 -9.38 -21.40 12.36
C ILE A 641 -9.90 -22.52 13.28
N GLY A 642 -11.08 -22.35 13.87
CA GLY A 642 -11.71 -23.38 14.70
C GLY A 642 -12.03 -24.64 13.90
N SER A 643 -12.40 -24.50 12.63
CA SER A 643 -12.66 -25.63 11.73
C SER A 643 -11.38 -26.44 11.47
N ALA A 644 -10.28 -25.76 11.18
CA ALA A 644 -8.98 -26.41 11.00
C ALA A 644 -8.51 -27.15 12.26
N ILE A 645 -8.68 -26.53 13.43
CA ILE A 645 -8.35 -27.17 14.72
C ILE A 645 -9.20 -28.43 14.92
N LEU A 646 -10.53 -28.32 14.79
CA LEU A 646 -11.41 -29.46 15.04
C LEU A 646 -11.25 -30.58 14.01
N GLN A 647 -10.95 -30.26 12.74
CA GLN A 647 -10.60 -31.28 11.75
C GLN A 647 -9.27 -31.97 12.10
N GLY A 648 -8.24 -31.22 12.47
CA GLY A 648 -6.94 -31.78 12.88
C GLY A 648 -7.03 -32.67 14.13
N LEU A 649 -7.98 -32.37 15.03
CA LEU A 649 -8.31 -33.20 16.20
C LEU A 649 -9.12 -34.46 15.84
N GLY A 650 -9.74 -34.51 14.66
CA GLY A 650 -10.68 -35.58 14.28
C GLY A 650 -12.07 -35.45 14.90
N ARG A 651 -12.52 -34.20 15.12
CA ARG A 651 -13.83 -33.83 15.69
C ARG A 651 -14.66 -32.90 14.79
N PRO A 652 -14.83 -33.21 13.49
CA PRO A 652 -15.57 -32.34 12.57
C PRO A 652 -17.06 -32.18 12.96
N GLU A 653 -17.61 -33.10 13.77
CA GLU A 653 -18.98 -33.01 14.27
C GLU A 653 -19.26 -31.78 15.14
N TRP A 654 -18.22 -31.12 15.67
CA TRP A 654 -18.34 -29.87 16.46
C TRP A 654 -18.21 -28.60 15.61
N ILE A 655 -18.10 -28.73 14.29
CA ILE A 655 -18.12 -27.61 13.34
C ILE A 655 -19.56 -27.36 12.89
N ALA A 656 -20.05 -26.15 13.10
CA ALA A 656 -21.35 -25.68 12.61
C ALA A 656 -21.18 -24.86 11.33
N GLU A 657 -22.13 -24.97 10.41
CA GLU A 657 -22.20 -24.16 9.18
C GLU A 657 -23.21 -23.01 9.30
N THR A 658 -24.09 -23.06 10.31
CA THR A 658 -25.06 -21.99 10.61
C THR A 658 -25.12 -21.73 12.11
N GLU A 659 -25.60 -20.55 12.48
CA GLU A 659 -25.80 -20.19 13.89
C GLU A 659 -26.77 -21.15 14.59
N GLU A 660 -27.82 -21.61 13.92
CA GLU A 660 -28.76 -22.60 14.47
C GLU A 660 -28.05 -23.93 14.73
N ALA A 661 -27.24 -24.40 13.78
CA ALA A 661 -26.47 -25.63 13.95
C ALA A 661 -25.45 -25.50 15.11
N TYR A 662 -24.90 -24.31 15.32
CA TYR A 662 -24.05 -24.01 16.47
C TYR A 662 -24.83 -24.17 17.78
N VAL A 663 -26.01 -23.58 17.89
CA VAL A 663 -26.88 -23.72 19.08
C VAL A 663 -27.22 -25.18 19.33
N GLU A 664 -27.66 -25.93 18.32
CA GLU A 664 -28.05 -27.34 18.48
C GLU A 664 -26.89 -28.21 18.97
N LYS A 665 -25.68 -28.04 18.41
CA LYS A 665 -24.51 -28.80 18.81
C LYS A 665 -24.12 -28.52 20.27
N VAL A 666 -24.15 -27.25 20.68
CA VAL A 666 -23.85 -26.87 22.08
C VAL A 666 -24.91 -27.43 23.04
N VAL A 667 -26.19 -27.30 22.70
CA VAL A 667 -27.29 -27.82 23.52
C VAL A 667 -27.21 -29.34 23.65
N ALA A 668 -26.92 -30.05 22.56
CA ALA A 668 -26.75 -31.51 22.58
C ALA A 668 -25.62 -31.95 23.52
N LEU A 669 -24.47 -31.27 23.50
CA LEU A 669 -23.38 -31.54 24.43
C LEU A 669 -23.79 -31.29 25.91
N ALA A 670 -24.62 -30.28 26.16
CA ALA A 670 -25.06 -29.91 27.49
C ALA A 670 -26.13 -30.84 28.10
N GLN A 671 -26.82 -31.64 27.27
CA GLN A 671 -27.92 -32.51 27.71
C GLN A 671 -27.46 -33.89 28.23
N ASP A 672 -26.29 -34.38 27.80
CA ASP A 672 -25.75 -35.70 28.19
C ASP A 672 -24.47 -35.55 29.03
N LEU A 673 -24.63 -35.29 30.33
CA LEU A 673 -23.50 -35.12 31.26
C LEU A 673 -22.61 -36.37 31.36
N PRO A 674 -23.13 -37.62 31.38
CA PRO A 674 -22.28 -38.81 31.30
C PRO A 674 -21.39 -38.85 30.04
N ALA A 675 -21.93 -38.59 28.85
CA ALA A 675 -21.16 -38.55 27.62
C ALA A 675 -20.16 -37.38 27.61
N LEU A 676 -20.55 -36.22 28.12
CA LEU A 676 -19.68 -35.06 28.27
C LEU A 676 -18.50 -35.34 29.21
N ALA A 677 -18.73 -36.06 30.32
CA ALA A 677 -17.69 -36.47 31.26
C ALA A 677 -16.71 -37.47 30.63
N ALA A 678 -17.23 -38.44 29.86
CA ALA A 678 -16.39 -39.38 29.10
C ALA A 678 -15.55 -38.65 28.04
N THR A 679 -16.15 -37.69 27.33
CA THR A 679 -15.46 -36.85 26.35
C THR A 679 -14.32 -36.09 27.00
N ARG A 680 -14.58 -35.37 28.09
CA ARG A 680 -13.56 -34.62 28.84
C ARG A 680 -12.38 -35.48 29.27
N ALA A 681 -12.66 -36.67 29.81
CA ALA A 681 -11.62 -37.58 30.29
C ALA A 681 -10.71 -38.08 29.15
N ALA A 682 -11.25 -38.27 27.95
CA ALA A 682 -10.52 -38.81 26.81
C ALA A 682 -9.84 -37.74 25.93
N LEU A 683 -10.35 -36.51 25.92
CA LEU A 683 -10.03 -35.50 24.91
C LEU A 683 -8.55 -35.11 24.85
N ARG A 684 -7.88 -34.96 26.01
CA ARG A 684 -6.43 -34.67 26.04
C ARG A 684 -5.61 -35.76 25.35
N GLY A 685 -5.90 -37.03 25.66
CA GLY A 685 -5.22 -38.17 25.06
C GLY A 685 -5.50 -38.29 23.56
N GLN A 686 -6.75 -38.03 23.15
CA GLN A 686 -7.12 -37.97 21.73
C GLN A 686 -6.37 -36.87 20.99
N MET A 687 -6.25 -35.69 21.59
CA MET A 687 -5.51 -34.57 21.02
C MET A 687 -4.01 -34.87 20.89
N GLN A 688 -3.41 -35.48 21.90
CA GLN A 688 -2.00 -35.92 21.87
C GLN A 688 -1.73 -36.94 20.76
N ALA A 689 -2.70 -37.78 20.43
CA ALA A 689 -2.60 -38.75 19.35
C ALA A 689 -3.02 -38.21 17.97
N SER A 690 -3.46 -36.95 17.89
CA SER A 690 -4.00 -36.35 16.66
C SER A 690 -2.93 -35.59 15.86
N SER A 691 -3.27 -35.24 14.62
CA SER A 691 -2.40 -34.45 13.74
C SER A 691 -2.04 -33.07 14.28
N LEU A 692 -2.85 -32.49 15.18
CA LEU A 692 -2.55 -31.21 15.84
C LEU A 692 -1.32 -31.25 16.74
N MET A 693 -0.93 -32.43 17.24
CA MET A 693 0.24 -32.59 18.10
C MET A 693 1.31 -33.48 17.45
N ASP A 694 1.14 -33.87 16.19
CA ASP A 694 2.17 -34.55 15.40
C ASP A 694 3.18 -33.52 14.85
N GLU A 695 4.05 -33.02 15.73
CA GLU A 695 5.08 -32.05 15.39
C GLU A 695 5.98 -32.55 14.24
N ALA A 696 6.35 -33.83 14.26
CA ALA A 696 7.25 -34.42 13.27
C ALA A 696 6.58 -34.54 11.89
N GLY A 697 5.30 -34.95 11.86
CA GLY A 697 4.50 -34.95 10.63
C GLY A 697 4.32 -33.57 10.04
N PHE A 698 4.00 -32.58 10.87
CA PHE A 698 3.87 -31.19 10.46
C PHE A 698 5.17 -30.64 9.85
N VAL A 699 6.30 -30.83 10.53
CA VAL A 699 7.62 -30.38 10.04
C VAL A 699 7.92 -30.97 8.66
N ARG A 700 7.77 -32.29 8.49
CA ARG A 700 8.00 -32.94 7.18
C ARG A 700 7.08 -32.38 6.10
N GLY A 701 5.82 -32.11 6.43
CA GLY A 701 4.86 -31.49 5.51
C GLY A 701 5.27 -30.08 5.08
N VAL A 702 5.72 -29.25 6.02
CA VAL A 702 6.21 -27.89 5.73
C VAL A 702 7.50 -27.91 4.91
N GLU A 703 8.45 -28.77 5.25
CA GLU A 703 9.70 -28.92 4.49
C GLU A 703 9.45 -29.41 3.06
N GLN A 704 8.51 -30.33 2.89
CA GLN A 704 8.06 -30.76 1.57
C GLN A 704 7.41 -29.61 0.80
N ALA A 705 6.57 -28.81 1.44
CA ALA A 705 5.97 -27.62 0.84
C ALA A 705 7.04 -26.63 0.38
N TYR A 706 8.03 -26.32 1.23
CA TYR A 706 9.18 -25.47 0.89
C TYR A 706 9.94 -25.97 -0.32
N ARG A 707 10.25 -27.26 -0.38
CA ARG A 707 10.91 -27.88 -1.54
C ARG A 707 10.09 -27.73 -2.82
N GLN A 708 8.78 -27.93 -2.73
CA GLN A 708 7.89 -27.82 -3.88
C GLN A 708 7.72 -26.36 -4.35
N MET A 709 7.56 -25.41 -3.43
CA MET A 709 7.49 -23.98 -3.75
C MET A 709 8.77 -23.50 -4.43
N PHE A 710 9.94 -23.85 -3.89
CA PHE A 710 11.22 -23.52 -4.50
C PHE A 710 11.41 -24.21 -5.86
N GLY A 711 11.01 -25.48 -5.97
CA GLY A 711 11.04 -26.21 -7.23
C GLY A 711 10.15 -25.60 -8.33
N ARG A 712 9.01 -25.00 -7.96
CA ARG A 712 8.17 -24.22 -8.92
C ARG A 712 8.90 -22.99 -9.41
N TRP A 713 9.51 -22.22 -8.50
CA TRP A 713 10.34 -21.07 -8.89
C TRP A 713 11.51 -21.50 -9.79
N GLU A 714 12.19 -22.61 -9.48
CA GLU A 714 13.25 -23.18 -10.31
C GLU A 714 12.75 -23.58 -11.70
N ALA A 715 11.53 -24.10 -11.83
CA ALA A 715 10.94 -24.51 -13.10
C ALA A 715 10.46 -23.31 -13.95
N GLU A 716 9.80 -22.33 -13.33
CA GLU A 716 9.36 -21.08 -13.98
C GLU A 716 10.54 -20.26 -14.50
N HIS A 717 11.67 -20.36 -13.80
CA HIS A 717 12.93 -19.72 -14.15
C HIS A 717 13.96 -20.73 -14.66
N ALA A 718 13.53 -21.95 -15.02
CA ALA A 718 14.41 -22.88 -15.69
C ALA A 718 14.77 -22.23 -17.02
N PRO A 719 16.04 -22.28 -17.44
CA PRO A 719 16.34 -21.97 -18.82
C PRO A 719 15.49 -22.91 -19.66
N VAL A 720 14.52 -22.36 -20.39
CA VAL A 720 13.93 -23.05 -21.55
C VAL A 720 15.13 -23.60 -22.30
N PRO A 721 15.19 -24.92 -22.60
CA PRO A 721 16.33 -25.46 -23.33
C PRO A 721 16.44 -24.65 -24.61
N ALA A 722 17.48 -23.82 -24.68
CA ALA A 722 17.65 -22.90 -25.77
C ALA A 722 17.76 -23.72 -27.06
N PRO A 723 16.87 -23.55 -28.05
CA PRO A 723 17.31 -23.82 -29.41
C PRO A 723 18.49 -22.88 -29.61
N ALA A 724 19.65 -23.43 -29.99
CA ALA A 724 20.91 -22.70 -30.09
C ALA A 724 20.69 -21.28 -30.63
N VAL A 725 20.78 -20.27 -29.75
CA VAL A 725 20.60 -18.88 -30.14
C VAL A 725 21.84 -18.49 -30.92
N SER A 726 21.69 -18.48 -32.23
CA SER A 726 22.65 -17.95 -33.17
C SER A 726 22.74 -16.44 -32.97
N VAL A 727 23.94 -15.86 -33.09
CA VAL A 727 24.17 -14.42 -33.28
C VAL A 727 23.23 -13.83 -34.36
N ALA A 728 22.76 -14.66 -35.30
CA ALA A 728 21.75 -14.28 -36.28
C ALA A 728 20.38 -13.87 -35.67
N ASN A 729 19.96 -14.47 -34.55
CA ASN A 729 18.68 -14.17 -33.90
C ASN A 729 18.75 -12.84 -33.12
N GLU A 730 19.89 -12.55 -32.47
CA GLU A 730 20.11 -11.25 -31.84
C GLU A 730 20.18 -10.11 -32.87
N ILE A 731 20.83 -10.36 -34.01
CA ILE A 731 20.84 -9.42 -35.14
C ILE A 731 19.43 -9.26 -35.73
N ALA A 732 18.63 -10.33 -35.82
CA ALA A 732 17.25 -10.26 -36.30
C ALA A 732 16.35 -9.45 -35.36
N ALA A 733 16.49 -9.62 -34.04
CA ALA A 733 15.76 -8.84 -33.03
C ALA A 733 16.11 -7.35 -33.08
N LEU A 734 17.41 -7.01 -33.14
CA LEU A 734 17.86 -5.61 -33.28
C LEU A 734 17.37 -4.96 -34.59
N ARG A 735 17.33 -5.72 -35.69
CA ARG A 735 16.78 -5.25 -36.96
C ARG A 735 15.26 -5.09 -36.93
N ALA A 736 14.54 -5.98 -36.26
CA ALA A 736 13.09 -5.88 -36.10
C ALA A 736 12.72 -4.60 -35.32
N GLU A 737 13.45 -4.30 -34.24
CA GLU A 737 13.27 -3.09 -33.44
C GLU A 737 13.56 -1.82 -34.26
N LEU A 738 14.60 -1.81 -35.09
CA LEU A 738 14.88 -0.70 -36.00
C LEU A 738 13.73 -0.49 -37.00
N LEU A 739 13.24 -1.56 -37.63
CA LEU A 739 12.12 -1.50 -38.58
C LEU A 739 10.82 -1.05 -37.91
N TYR A 740 10.56 -1.48 -36.67
CA TYR A 740 9.43 -1.02 -35.88
C TYR A 740 9.48 0.50 -35.65
N ASN A 741 10.64 1.01 -35.22
CA ASN A 741 10.84 2.44 -34.97
C ASN A 741 10.79 3.28 -36.26
N GLU A 742 11.33 2.76 -37.38
CA GLU A 742 11.14 3.38 -38.71
C GLU A 742 9.65 3.46 -39.09
N GLY A 743 8.88 2.41 -38.83
CA GLY A 743 7.44 2.39 -39.06
C GLY A 743 6.70 3.47 -38.27
N ASN A 744 7.07 3.67 -37.00
CA ASN A 744 6.50 4.73 -36.16
C ASN A 744 6.81 6.13 -36.73
N ALA A 745 8.06 6.38 -37.11
CA ALA A 745 8.45 7.67 -37.69
C ALA A 745 7.74 7.97 -39.02
N LEU A 746 7.49 6.94 -39.84
CA LEU A 746 6.72 7.07 -41.08
C LEU A 746 5.24 7.32 -40.83
N HIS A 747 4.67 6.69 -39.81
CA HIS A 747 3.29 6.90 -39.39
C HIS A 747 3.07 8.35 -38.94
N GLU A 748 3.99 8.91 -38.13
CA GLU A 748 3.97 10.32 -37.70
C GLU A 748 4.05 11.31 -38.88
N GLN A 749 4.74 10.93 -39.97
CA GLN A 749 4.81 11.70 -41.21
C GLN A 749 3.57 11.55 -42.11
N GLY A 750 2.57 10.76 -41.69
CA GLY A 750 1.37 10.46 -42.47
C GLY A 750 1.59 9.46 -43.62
N ARG A 751 2.75 8.79 -43.68
CA ARG A 751 3.12 7.85 -44.75
C ARG A 751 2.66 6.44 -44.42
N MET A 752 1.33 6.26 -44.35
CA MET A 752 0.68 5.07 -43.80
C MET A 752 1.06 3.75 -44.47
N ALA A 753 1.14 3.72 -45.81
CA ALA A 753 1.49 2.49 -46.54
C ALA A 753 2.94 2.04 -46.29
N GLU A 754 3.84 2.99 -46.06
CA GLU A 754 5.25 2.70 -45.78
C GLU A 754 5.45 2.28 -44.33
N ALA A 755 4.70 2.88 -43.39
CA ALA A 755 4.66 2.44 -42.00
C ALA A 755 4.20 0.98 -41.88
N GLU A 756 3.10 0.62 -42.57
CA GLU A 756 2.61 -0.76 -42.63
C GLU A 756 3.67 -1.73 -43.15
N ALA A 757 4.37 -1.36 -44.23
CA ALA A 757 5.42 -2.20 -44.80
C ALA A 757 6.58 -2.43 -43.82
N ARG A 758 6.94 -1.42 -43.01
CA ARG A 758 8.01 -1.53 -42.01
C ARG A 758 7.62 -2.35 -40.80
N TRP A 759 6.40 -2.19 -40.29
CA TRP A 759 5.91 -3.06 -39.22
C TRP A 759 5.78 -4.51 -39.68
N ARG A 760 5.30 -4.78 -40.91
CA ARG A 760 5.29 -6.14 -41.46
C ARG A 760 6.70 -6.71 -41.61
N ALA A 761 7.66 -5.92 -42.09
CA ALA A 761 9.06 -6.36 -42.19
C ALA A 761 9.69 -6.64 -40.81
N ALA A 762 9.29 -5.91 -39.76
CA ALA A 762 9.69 -6.23 -38.39
C ALA A 762 9.12 -7.59 -37.94
N LEU A 763 7.86 -7.88 -38.29
CA LEU A 763 7.20 -9.16 -37.99
C LEU A 763 7.73 -10.33 -38.81
N ASP A 764 8.24 -10.10 -40.01
CA ASP A 764 8.93 -11.14 -40.80
C ASP A 764 10.23 -11.59 -40.12
N LEU A 765 10.88 -10.71 -39.34
CA LEU A 765 12.08 -11.02 -38.57
C LEU A 765 11.76 -11.59 -37.18
N VAL A 766 10.75 -11.03 -36.50
CA VAL A 766 10.28 -11.43 -35.17
C VAL A 766 8.75 -11.49 -35.19
N PRO A 767 8.14 -12.65 -35.50
CA PRO A 767 6.69 -12.79 -35.69
C PRO A 767 5.84 -12.45 -34.47
N ASP A 768 6.42 -12.48 -33.28
CA ASP A 768 5.78 -12.22 -31.98
C ASP A 768 6.16 -10.85 -31.39
N HIS A 769 6.64 -9.89 -32.20
CA HIS A 769 6.94 -8.53 -31.71
C HIS A 769 5.65 -7.78 -31.32
N PRO A 770 5.39 -7.55 -30.01
CA PRO A 770 4.06 -7.15 -29.55
C PRO A 770 3.69 -5.71 -29.92
N GLU A 771 4.64 -4.79 -29.94
CA GLU A 771 4.42 -3.38 -30.32
C GLU A 771 4.13 -3.24 -31.82
N ALA A 772 4.87 -3.95 -32.67
CA ALA A 772 4.64 -3.94 -34.12
C ALA A 772 3.27 -4.55 -34.47
N LEU A 773 2.87 -5.64 -33.80
CA LEU A 773 1.54 -6.24 -33.94
C LEU A 773 0.44 -5.25 -33.53
N ASN A 774 0.61 -4.56 -32.39
CA ASN A 774 -0.38 -3.60 -31.90
C ASN A 774 -0.53 -2.39 -32.85
N ASN A 775 0.57 -1.81 -33.33
CA ASN A 775 0.53 -0.64 -34.23
C ASN A 775 0.00 -1.01 -35.62
N LEU A 776 0.34 -2.19 -36.13
CA LEU A 776 -0.25 -2.71 -37.36
C LEU A 776 -1.75 -2.93 -37.22
N GLY A 777 -2.20 -3.49 -36.09
CA GLY A 777 -3.61 -3.67 -35.79
C GLY A 777 -4.36 -2.32 -35.74
N LEU A 778 -3.77 -1.29 -35.12
CA LEU A 778 -4.36 0.05 -35.04
C LEU A 778 -4.56 0.67 -36.43
N LEU A 779 -3.52 0.63 -37.26
CA LEU A 779 -3.61 1.14 -38.63
C LEU A 779 -4.63 0.38 -39.48
N GLN A 780 -4.76 -0.93 -39.28
CA GLN A 780 -5.76 -1.75 -39.95
C GLN A 780 -7.19 -1.40 -39.49
N GLN A 781 -7.38 -1.13 -38.20
CA GLN A 781 -8.64 -0.65 -37.66
C GLN A 781 -9.03 0.69 -38.27
N GLU A 782 -8.10 1.64 -38.40
CA GLU A 782 -8.33 2.93 -39.08
C GLU A 782 -8.77 2.75 -40.54
N GLN A 783 -8.27 1.72 -41.20
CA GLN A 783 -8.62 1.36 -42.58
C GLN A 783 -9.85 0.44 -42.68
N SER A 784 -10.58 0.24 -41.57
CA SER A 784 -11.76 -0.64 -41.49
C SER A 784 -11.48 -2.13 -41.78
N ARG A 785 -10.22 -2.58 -41.68
CA ARG A 785 -9.78 -3.97 -41.82
C ARG A 785 -9.85 -4.72 -40.49
N MET A 786 -11.06 -4.81 -39.93
CA MET A 786 -11.31 -5.25 -38.55
C MET A 786 -10.80 -6.68 -38.24
N ALA A 787 -10.95 -7.63 -39.17
CA ALA A 787 -10.51 -9.01 -38.96
C ALA A 787 -8.97 -9.15 -38.88
N GLU A 788 -8.24 -8.35 -39.66
CA GLU A 788 -6.78 -8.32 -39.59
C GLU A 788 -6.32 -7.66 -38.29
N ALA A 789 -6.98 -6.57 -37.87
CA ALA A 789 -6.69 -5.88 -36.62
C ALA A 789 -6.88 -6.81 -35.41
N GLU A 790 -8.00 -7.53 -35.36
CA GLU A 790 -8.29 -8.52 -34.32
C GLU A 790 -7.20 -9.61 -34.25
N ALA A 791 -6.81 -10.17 -35.41
CA ALA A 791 -5.79 -11.20 -35.47
C ALA A 791 -4.44 -10.71 -34.91
N ASN A 792 -4.08 -9.46 -35.23
CA ASN A 792 -2.88 -8.81 -34.73
C ASN A 792 -2.94 -8.51 -33.23
N TYR A 793 -4.07 -8.03 -32.70
CA TYR A 793 -4.22 -7.82 -31.26
C TYR A 793 -4.18 -9.13 -30.48
N ARG A 794 -4.85 -10.19 -30.98
CA ARG A 794 -4.75 -11.53 -30.38
C ARG A 794 -3.33 -12.08 -30.44
N ALA A 795 -2.59 -11.81 -31.50
CA ALA A 795 -1.17 -12.18 -31.59
C ALA A 795 -0.31 -11.39 -30.60
N ALA A 796 -0.54 -10.08 -30.47
CA ALA A 796 0.13 -9.24 -29.49
C ALA A 796 -0.13 -9.72 -28.06
N LEU A 797 -1.35 -10.17 -27.76
CA LEU A 797 -1.72 -10.74 -26.46
C LEU A 797 -1.16 -12.15 -26.23
N ARG A 798 -0.89 -12.94 -27.27
CA ARG A 798 -0.12 -14.19 -27.12
C ARG A 798 1.34 -13.93 -26.76
N ALA A 799 1.93 -12.90 -27.37
CA ALA A 799 3.31 -12.49 -27.10
C ALA A 799 3.46 -11.78 -25.74
N ARG A 800 2.50 -10.92 -25.38
CA ARG A 800 2.45 -10.17 -24.12
C ARG A 800 1.02 -10.17 -23.55
N PRO A 801 0.65 -11.19 -22.75
CA PRO A 801 -0.71 -11.36 -22.21
C PRO A 801 -1.19 -10.24 -21.28
N ASP A 802 -0.28 -9.47 -20.71
CA ASP A 802 -0.52 -8.39 -19.76
C ASP A 802 -0.45 -6.99 -20.41
N SER A 803 -0.50 -6.89 -21.75
CA SER A 803 -0.52 -5.60 -22.44
C SER A 803 -1.89 -4.91 -22.32
N PRO A 804 -2.05 -3.83 -21.51
CA PRO A 804 -3.34 -3.17 -21.36
C PRO A 804 -3.82 -2.51 -22.66
N VAL A 805 -2.89 -2.03 -23.49
CA VAL A 805 -3.19 -1.38 -24.78
C VAL A 805 -3.75 -2.41 -25.77
N ALA A 806 -3.18 -3.61 -25.84
CA ALA A 806 -3.67 -4.66 -26.73
C ALA A 806 -5.04 -5.20 -26.29
N HIS A 807 -5.28 -5.30 -24.97
CA HIS A 807 -6.61 -5.62 -24.42
C HIS A 807 -7.65 -4.55 -24.75
N HIS A 808 -7.32 -3.27 -24.57
CA HIS A 808 -8.21 -2.15 -24.93
C HIS A 808 -8.56 -2.17 -26.42
N ASN A 809 -7.54 -2.28 -27.27
CA ASN A 809 -7.73 -2.29 -28.71
C ASN A 809 -8.53 -3.50 -29.21
N LEU A 810 -8.28 -4.69 -28.66
CA LEU A 810 -9.09 -5.88 -28.96
C LEU A 810 -10.55 -5.68 -28.52
N GLY A 811 -10.76 -5.14 -27.32
CA GLY A 811 -12.09 -4.82 -26.80
C GLY A 811 -12.89 -3.83 -27.67
N ASN A 812 -12.22 -2.94 -28.40
CA ASN A 812 -12.89 -2.03 -29.34
C ASN A 812 -13.29 -2.70 -30.66
N VAL A 813 -12.58 -3.74 -31.10
CA VAL A 813 -12.84 -4.41 -32.39
C VAL A 813 -13.92 -5.49 -32.27
N LEU A 814 -13.95 -6.23 -31.16
CA LEU A 814 -14.86 -7.36 -30.95
C LEU A 814 -16.37 -7.03 -31.10
N PRO A 815 -16.88 -5.86 -30.65
CA PRO A 815 -18.29 -5.49 -30.84
C PRO A 815 -18.72 -5.43 -32.32
N HIS A 816 -17.81 -5.14 -33.26
CA HIS A 816 -18.11 -5.14 -34.69
C HIS A 816 -18.46 -6.53 -35.24
N ARG A 817 -18.11 -7.60 -34.52
CA ARG A 817 -18.44 -8.99 -34.84
C ARG A 817 -19.59 -9.54 -34.00
N GLY A 818 -20.14 -8.74 -33.10
CA GLY A 818 -21.15 -9.16 -32.12
C GLY A 818 -20.58 -9.91 -30.91
N GLU A 819 -19.25 -9.90 -30.72
CA GLU A 819 -18.57 -10.61 -29.62
C GLU A 819 -18.51 -9.72 -28.36
N PHE A 820 -19.67 -9.34 -27.83
CA PHE A 820 -19.79 -8.37 -26.74
C PHE A 820 -19.25 -8.87 -25.39
N ASP A 821 -19.43 -10.15 -25.06
CA ASP A 821 -18.93 -10.70 -23.79
C ASP A 821 -17.41 -10.65 -23.71
N GLU A 822 -16.72 -11.06 -24.79
CA GLU A 822 -15.26 -10.99 -24.83
C GLU A 822 -14.77 -9.55 -24.86
N ALA A 823 -15.51 -8.65 -25.53
CA ALA A 823 -15.20 -7.22 -25.53
C ALA A 823 -15.21 -6.63 -24.11
N VAL A 824 -16.23 -6.95 -23.31
CA VAL A 824 -16.32 -6.53 -21.91
C VAL A 824 -15.13 -7.06 -21.12
N VAL A 825 -14.81 -8.35 -21.24
CA VAL A 825 -13.67 -8.98 -20.54
C VAL A 825 -12.35 -8.30 -20.91
N CYS A 826 -12.13 -8.00 -22.19
CA CYS A 826 -10.93 -7.31 -22.65
C CYS A 826 -10.81 -5.89 -22.07
N ILE A 827 -11.89 -5.11 -22.07
CA ILE A 827 -11.88 -3.75 -21.50
C ILE A 827 -11.70 -3.79 -19.97
N GLU A 828 -12.39 -4.68 -19.27
CA GLU A 828 -12.22 -4.88 -17.82
C GLU A 828 -10.79 -5.31 -17.49
N ARG A 829 -10.18 -6.16 -18.32
CA ARG A 829 -8.78 -6.58 -18.16
C ARG A 829 -7.81 -5.41 -18.37
N ALA A 830 -8.05 -4.56 -19.37
CA ALA A 830 -7.25 -3.35 -19.58
C ALA A 830 -7.33 -2.39 -18.39
N ILE A 831 -8.53 -2.22 -17.80
CA ILE A 831 -8.73 -1.45 -16.56
C ILE A 831 -7.97 -2.07 -15.39
N ALA A 832 -8.07 -3.39 -15.21
CA ALA A 832 -7.39 -4.11 -14.13
C ALA A 832 -5.85 -4.06 -14.24
N LEU A 833 -5.33 -3.94 -15.46
CA LEU A 833 -3.90 -3.81 -15.76
C LEU A 833 -3.38 -2.36 -15.60
N GLY A 834 -4.22 -1.43 -15.16
CA GLY A 834 -3.80 -0.07 -14.78
C GLY A 834 -3.97 1.00 -15.87
N LEU A 835 -4.61 0.68 -17.00
CA LEU A 835 -4.99 1.70 -17.99
C LEU A 835 -6.25 2.41 -17.54
N THR A 836 -6.10 3.37 -16.63
CA THR A 836 -7.21 4.14 -16.05
C THR A 836 -7.38 5.47 -16.76
N SER A 837 -7.97 5.45 -17.95
CA SER A 837 -8.44 6.67 -18.61
C SER A 837 -9.98 6.70 -18.62
N GLN A 838 -10.57 7.89 -18.50
CA GLN A 838 -12.03 8.08 -18.65
C GLN A 838 -12.55 7.45 -19.96
N HIS A 839 -11.76 7.57 -21.02
CA HIS A 839 -12.05 6.98 -22.32
C HIS A 839 -12.24 5.45 -22.29
N LEU A 840 -11.51 4.72 -21.44
CA LEU A 840 -11.74 3.26 -21.31
C LEU A 840 -13.09 2.94 -20.69
N PHE A 841 -13.53 3.71 -19.71
CA PHE A 841 -14.84 3.53 -19.09
C PHE A 841 -15.96 3.96 -20.04
N ASP A 842 -15.76 5.02 -20.82
CA ASP A 842 -16.68 5.42 -21.88
C ASP A 842 -16.90 4.27 -22.89
N ASN A 843 -15.81 3.61 -23.31
CA ASN A 843 -15.88 2.46 -24.20
C ASN A 843 -16.58 1.25 -23.55
N LEU A 844 -16.34 0.99 -22.27
CA LEU A 844 -17.05 -0.06 -21.53
C LEU A 844 -18.56 0.20 -21.50
N LEU A 845 -18.96 1.43 -21.15
CA LEU A 845 -20.36 1.84 -21.12
C LEU A 845 -20.99 1.74 -22.51
N PHE A 846 -20.27 2.15 -23.55
CA PHE A 846 -20.72 1.97 -24.93
C PHE A 846 -21.00 0.49 -25.22
N ILE A 847 -20.03 -0.41 -24.99
CA ILE A 847 -20.18 -1.85 -25.24
C ILE A 847 -21.36 -2.43 -24.47
N LEU A 848 -21.53 -2.08 -23.20
CA LEU A 848 -22.62 -2.57 -22.36
C LEU A 848 -24.01 -2.13 -22.85
N ASN A 849 -24.15 -0.90 -23.37
CA ASN A 849 -25.42 -0.43 -23.93
C ASN A 849 -25.85 -1.17 -25.20
N TYR A 850 -24.90 -1.69 -25.98
CA TYR A 850 -25.17 -2.49 -27.18
C TYR A 850 -25.18 -3.99 -26.92
N HIS A 851 -24.91 -4.42 -25.68
CA HIS A 851 -24.84 -5.83 -25.33
C HIS A 851 -26.24 -6.46 -25.32
N PRO A 852 -26.49 -7.55 -26.07
CA PRO A 852 -27.83 -8.10 -26.25
C PRO A 852 -28.44 -8.71 -24.98
N GLU A 853 -27.59 -9.22 -24.08
CA GLU A 853 -28.03 -9.94 -22.87
C GLU A 853 -27.90 -9.16 -21.55
N ARG A 854 -27.35 -7.94 -21.54
CA ARG A 854 -27.18 -7.19 -20.28
C ARG A 854 -28.49 -6.55 -19.86
N SER A 855 -28.81 -6.68 -18.58
CA SER A 855 -30.00 -6.04 -18.02
C SER A 855 -29.78 -4.55 -17.82
N ALA A 856 -30.88 -3.78 -17.76
CA ALA A 856 -30.82 -2.34 -17.48
C ALA A 856 -30.14 -2.06 -16.12
N GLU A 857 -30.33 -2.93 -15.12
CA GLU A 857 -29.70 -2.83 -13.81
C GLU A 857 -28.18 -3.02 -13.89
N GLN A 858 -27.71 -3.96 -14.71
CA GLN A 858 -26.28 -4.20 -14.91
C GLN A 858 -25.61 -3.03 -15.63
N ILE A 859 -26.27 -2.48 -16.66
CA ILE A 859 -25.79 -1.30 -17.37
C ILE A 859 -25.77 -0.10 -16.42
N TYR A 860 -26.83 0.10 -15.63
CA TYR A 860 -26.91 1.17 -14.64
C TYR A 860 -25.81 1.06 -13.57
N ALA A 861 -25.48 -0.15 -13.11
CA ALA A 861 -24.38 -0.36 -12.16
C ALA A 861 -23.04 0.15 -12.71
N ALA A 862 -22.77 -0.07 -14.01
CA ALA A 862 -21.58 0.46 -14.66
C ALA A 862 -21.60 2.00 -14.74
N TYR A 863 -22.75 2.61 -15.01
CA TYR A 863 -22.92 4.07 -14.97
C TYR A 863 -22.73 4.65 -13.57
N ALA A 864 -23.23 3.97 -12.54
CA ALA A 864 -23.03 4.37 -11.15
C ALA A 864 -21.54 4.32 -10.76
N GLU A 865 -20.82 3.31 -11.24
CA GLU A 865 -19.37 3.21 -11.05
C GLU A 865 -18.60 4.31 -11.79
N TYR A 866 -19.04 4.67 -13.01
CA TYR A 866 -18.49 5.83 -13.73
C TYR A 866 -18.70 7.13 -12.94
N ASP A 867 -19.92 7.43 -12.47
CA ASP A 867 -20.20 8.61 -11.65
C ASP A 867 -19.37 8.60 -10.37
N ARG A 868 -19.25 7.45 -9.69
CA ARG A 868 -18.42 7.33 -8.49
C ARG A 868 -16.95 7.70 -8.74
N ARG A 869 -16.41 7.33 -9.91
CA ARG A 869 -15.00 7.57 -10.26
C ARG A 869 -14.74 8.97 -10.81
N PHE A 870 -15.59 9.44 -11.71
CA PHE A 870 -15.32 10.65 -12.50
C PHE A 870 -16.28 11.81 -12.17
N GLY A 871 -17.49 11.53 -11.69
CA GLY A 871 -18.47 12.57 -11.32
C GLY A 871 -18.37 13.04 -9.88
N GLN A 872 -18.38 12.11 -8.93
CA GLN A 872 -18.41 12.38 -7.49
C GLN A 872 -17.23 13.21 -6.97
N PRO A 873 -15.97 13.01 -7.41
CA PRO A 873 -14.86 13.84 -6.96
C PRO A 873 -15.04 15.33 -7.25
N HIS A 874 -15.77 15.66 -8.33
CA HIS A 874 -16.02 17.05 -8.73
C HIS A 874 -17.21 17.69 -8.01
N ARG A 875 -18.05 16.92 -7.29
CA ARG A 875 -19.20 17.49 -6.56
C ARG A 875 -18.78 18.49 -5.49
N ALA A 876 -17.60 18.32 -4.91
CA ALA A 876 -17.06 19.26 -3.91
C ALA A 876 -16.64 20.61 -4.51
N SER A 877 -16.35 20.68 -5.82
CA SER A 877 -15.94 21.91 -6.51
C SER A 877 -17.11 22.64 -7.17
N TRP A 878 -18.34 22.14 -7.03
CA TRP A 878 -19.54 22.77 -7.59
C TRP A 878 -19.77 24.15 -6.99
N LYS A 879 -19.81 25.16 -7.87
CA LYS A 879 -20.10 26.54 -7.49
C LYS A 879 -21.60 26.82 -7.56
N PRO A 880 -22.16 27.63 -6.66
CA PRO A 880 -23.55 28.05 -6.74
C PRO A 880 -23.88 28.75 -8.08
N HIS A 881 -25.05 28.45 -8.65
CA HIS A 881 -25.53 29.11 -9.87
C HIS A 881 -26.08 30.51 -9.55
N ALA A 882 -25.61 31.51 -10.30
CA ALA A 882 -26.05 32.91 -10.17
C ALA A 882 -27.25 33.25 -11.07
N ASN A 883 -27.75 32.30 -11.85
CA ASN A 883 -28.85 32.50 -12.80
C ASN A 883 -30.14 32.94 -12.09
N SER A 884 -30.87 33.85 -12.72
CA SER A 884 -32.16 34.31 -12.20
C SER A 884 -33.19 33.17 -12.22
N ARG A 885 -33.85 32.94 -11.08
CA ARG A 885 -34.89 31.91 -10.89
C ARG A 885 -36.27 32.30 -11.42
N ARG A 886 -36.40 33.46 -12.06
CA ARG A 886 -37.66 33.90 -12.68
C ARG A 886 -37.98 33.06 -13.90
N ALA A 887 -39.18 32.49 -13.95
CA ALA A 887 -39.64 31.62 -15.04
C ALA A 887 -40.23 32.38 -16.23
N ASP A 888 -40.47 33.70 -16.11
CA ASP A 888 -41.15 34.53 -17.10
C ASP A 888 -40.19 35.25 -18.08
N ARG A 889 -38.89 34.95 -18.01
CA ARG A 889 -37.87 35.50 -18.90
C ARG A 889 -37.50 34.51 -20.00
N ARG A 890 -36.89 35.02 -21.06
CA ARG A 890 -36.22 34.20 -22.08
C ARG A 890 -35.12 33.37 -21.43
N LEU A 891 -35.14 32.05 -21.63
CA LEU A 891 -34.15 31.11 -21.09
C LEU A 891 -32.99 30.91 -22.06
N ARG A 892 -31.78 30.76 -21.54
CA ARG A 892 -30.58 30.41 -22.33
C ARG A 892 -30.38 28.91 -22.33
N VAL A 893 -30.45 28.29 -23.50
CA VAL A 893 -30.25 26.85 -23.68
C VAL A 893 -28.93 26.62 -24.41
N GLY A 894 -27.99 25.93 -23.76
CA GLY A 894 -26.70 25.58 -24.32
C GLY A 894 -26.65 24.12 -24.71
N TYR A 895 -26.21 23.82 -25.92
CA TYR A 895 -25.95 22.47 -26.41
C TYR A 895 -24.45 22.27 -26.58
N VAL A 896 -23.89 21.20 -26.00
CA VAL A 896 -22.45 20.87 -26.08
C VAL A 896 -22.29 19.59 -26.88
N SER A 897 -21.45 19.63 -27.92
CA SER A 897 -21.22 18.43 -28.75
C SER A 897 -20.00 18.54 -29.67
N PRO A 898 -19.26 17.43 -29.88
CA PRO A 898 -18.35 17.28 -31.03
C PRO A 898 -19.08 16.94 -32.34
N ASP A 899 -20.39 16.69 -32.30
CA ASP A 899 -21.17 16.19 -33.44
C ASP A 899 -21.92 17.29 -34.21
N PHE A 900 -21.56 18.57 -34.03
CA PHE A 900 -22.07 19.66 -34.86
C PHE A 900 -21.45 19.69 -36.28
N ARG A 901 -21.49 18.55 -36.93
CA ARG A 901 -20.91 18.23 -38.25
C ARG A 901 -21.78 17.17 -38.93
N GLU A 902 -21.32 16.61 -40.03
CA GLU A 902 -21.94 15.46 -40.68
C GLU A 902 -21.90 14.25 -39.72
N HIS A 903 -23.01 14.07 -39.02
CA HIS A 903 -23.22 13.02 -38.04
C HIS A 903 -24.69 12.61 -38.04
N ALA A 904 -25.00 11.39 -37.59
CA ALA A 904 -26.36 10.86 -37.56
C ALA A 904 -27.31 11.73 -36.71
N CYS A 905 -26.81 12.32 -35.62
CA CYS A 905 -27.60 13.18 -34.74
C CYS A 905 -28.15 14.44 -35.43
N ALA A 906 -27.52 14.89 -36.53
CA ALA A 906 -27.95 16.09 -37.24
C ALA A 906 -29.35 16.00 -37.81
N ARG A 907 -29.81 14.79 -38.12
CA ARG A 907 -31.19 14.56 -38.60
C ARG A 907 -32.25 14.89 -37.55
N PHE A 908 -31.90 14.88 -36.26
CA PHE A 908 -32.78 15.19 -35.14
C PHE A 908 -32.51 16.57 -34.57
N LEU A 909 -31.24 16.93 -34.44
CA LEU A 909 -30.83 18.17 -33.77
C LEU A 909 -31.06 19.40 -34.64
N GLU A 910 -30.81 19.33 -35.95
CA GLU A 910 -31.02 20.47 -36.86
C GLU A 910 -32.49 20.97 -36.85
N PRO A 911 -33.53 20.11 -37.04
CA PRO A 911 -34.91 20.57 -36.97
C PRO A 911 -35.32 21.04 -35.56
N LEU A 912 -34.79 20.43 -34.50
CA LEU A 912 -35.03 20.88 -33.12
C LEU A 912 -34.52 22.30 -32.90
N LEU A 913 -33.26 22.55 -33.26
CA LEU A 913 -32.63 23.87 -33.07
C LEU A 913 -33.33 24.96 -33.91
N ALA A 914 -33.80 24.61 -35.10
CA ALA A 914 -34.57 25.51 -35.97
C ALA A 914 -35.98 25.81 -35.44
N ALA A 915 -36.61 24.85 -34.75
CA ALA A 915 -37.98 24.98 -34.26
C ALA A 915 -38.11 25.62 -32.87
N HIS A 916 -36.99 25.91 -32.18
CA HIS A 916 -37.01 26.63 -30.90
C HIS A 916 -37.75 27.96 -31.03
N ASP A 917 -38.71 28.20 -30.14
CA ASP A 917 -39.38 29.50 -30.04
C ASP A 917 -38.37 30.55 -29.54
N LYS A 918 -37.83 31.32 -30.48
CA LYS A 918 -36.81 32.34 -30.19
C LYS A 918 -37.36 33.49 -29.34
N SER A 919 -38.68 33.61 -29.15
CA SER A 919 -39.23 34.57 -28.18
C SER A 919 -39.12 34.06 -26.72
N ALA A 920 -39.10 32.74 -26.54
CA ALA A 920 -39.03 32.08 -25.24
C ALA A 920 -37.61 31.59 -24.86
N VAL A 921 -36.76 31.25 -25.85
CA VAL A 921 -35.39 30.75 -25.60
C VAL A 921 -34.32 31.39 -26.49
N GLU A 922 -33.11 31.46 -25.98
CA GLU A 922 -31.87 31.89 -26.66
C GLU A 922 -30.92 30.69 -26.74
N VAL A 923 -30.50 30.30 -27.93
CA VAL A 923 -29.83 29.01 -28.18
C VAL A 923 -28.34 29.19 -28.44
N TRP A 924 -27.53 28.48 -27.66
CA TRP A 924 -26.07 28.45 -27.75
C TRP A 924 -25.59 27.06 -28.18
N ALA A 925 -24.62 27.01 -29.09
CA ALA A 925 -23.93 25.78 -29.47
C ALA A 925 -22.43 25.86 -29.14
N TYR A 926 -21.98 25.01 -28.24
CA TYR A 926 -20.58 24.82 -27.84
C TYR A 926 -19.99 23.66 -28.65
N ALA A 927 -19.17 23.98 -29.64
CA ALA A 927 -18.79 23.06 -30.70
C ALA A 927 -17.31 22.63 -30.62
N GLU A 928 -17.10 21.34 -30.37
CA GLU A 928 -15.78 20.69 -30.30
C GLU A 928 -15.41 20.08 -31.66
N LEU A 929 -15.07 20.92 -32.64
CA LEU A 929 -14.87 20.49 -34.03
C LEU A 929 -13.39 20.50 -34.44
N ASN A 930 -12.91 19.36 -34.92
CA ASN A 930 -11.61 19.26 -35.59
C ASN A 930 -11.63 19.80 -37.03
N ARG A 931 -12.79 19.70 -37.70
CA ARG A 931 -13.03 20.19 -39.05
C ARG A 931 -14.51 20.55 -39.20
N GLU A 932 -14.78 21.66 -39.87
CA GLU A 932 -16.14 22.08 -40.22
C GLU A 932 -16.57 21.55 -41.59
N ASP A 933 -17.86 21.31 -41.77
CA ASP A 933 -18.44 20.88 -43.04
C ASP A 933 -19.75 21.60 -43.37
N ALA A 934 -20.44 21.14 -44.42
CA ALA A 934 -21.69 21.72 -44.88
C ALA A 934 -22.83 21.62 -43.84
N VAL A 935 -22.78 20.65 -42.92
CA VAL A 935 -23.76 20.51 -41.82
C VAL A 935 -23.46 21.52 -40.71
N THR A 936 -22.18 21.69 -40.35
CA THR A 936 -21.74 22.74 -39.42
C THR A 936 -22.25 24.12 -39.84
N ALA A 937 -22.16 24.44 -41.13
CA ALA A 937 -22.65 25.70 -41.67
C ALA A 937 -24.17 25.89 -41.53
N ARG A 938 -24.96 24.81 -41.49
CA ARG A 938 -26.41 24.89 -41.25
C ARG A 938 -26.73 25.09 -39.78
N TYR A 939 -26.04 24.40 -38.88
CA TYR A 939 -26.21 24.64 -37.44
C TYR A 939 -25.96 26.10 -37.05
N LYS A 940 -24.88 26.70 -37.58
CA LYS A 940 -24.55 28.12 -37.37
C LYS A 940 -25.67 29.10 -37.79
N ARG A 941 -26.58 28.70 -38.69
CA ARG A 941 -27.70 29.54 -39.15
C ARG A 941 -28.94 29.45 -38.25
N VAL A 942 -29.05 28.40 -37.44
CA VAL A 942 -30.27 28.12 -36.65
C VAL A 942 -30.09 28.34 -35.14
N VAL A 943 -28.84 28.51 -34.68
CA VAL A 943 -28.52 28.90 -33.30
C VAL A 943 -28.31 30.42 -33.19
N ASP A 944 -28.53 30.97 -32.00
CA ASP A 944 -28.30 32.39 -31.75
C ASP A 944 -26.80 32.67 -31.52
N HIS A 945 -26.09 31.73 -30.89
CA HIS A 945 -24.66 31.83 -30.58
C HIS A 945 -23.90 30.57 -30.92
N TRP A 946 -22.72 30.73 -31.53
CA TRP A 946 -21.79 29.65 -31.86
C TRP A 946 -20.47 29.85 -31.14
N VAL A 947 -20.09 28.89 -30.30
CA VAL A 947 -18.90 28.96 -29.44
C VAL A 947 -17.96 27.79 -29.79
N PRO A 948 -16.84 28.05 -30.48
CA PRO A 948 -15.80 27.04 -30.68
C PRO A 948 -15.13 26.68 -29.34
N THR A 949 -15.01 25.39 -29.03
CA THR A 949 -14.42 24.93 -27.76
C THR A 949 -13.06 24.25 -27.90
N ARG A 950 -12.60 24.08 -29.15
CA ARG A 950 -11.33 23.41 -29.44
C ARG A 950 -10.16 24.09 -28.72
N GLY A 951 -9.38 23.28 -28.01
CA GLY A 951 -8.24 23.74 -27.22
C GLY A 951 -8.58 24.26 -25.82
N LEU A 952 -9.87 24.31 -25.45
CA LEU A 952 -10.27 24.54 -24.07
C LEU A 952 -10.20 23.24 -23.26
N SER A 953 -9.70 23.33 -22.03
CA SER A 953 -9.90 22.29 -21.02
C SER A 953 -11.37 22.24 -20.60
N ASP A 954 -11.80 21.13 -20.00
CA ASP A 954 -13.17 20.98 -19.50
C ASP A 954 -13.51 22.03 -18.43
N GLU A 955 -12.54 22.35 -17.56
CA GLU A 955 -12.68 23.43 -16.58
C GLU A 955 -12.87 24.81 -17.25
N ALA A 956 -12.08 25.12 -18.28
CA ALA A 956 -12.20 26.38 -18.99
C ALA A 956 -13.54 26.49 -19.74
N LEU A 957 -14.01 25.38 -20.31
CA LEU A 957 -15.32 25.32 -20.94
C LEU A 957 -16.45 25.49 -19.91
N ALA A 958 -16.36 24.85 -18.74
CA ALA A 958 -17.34 24.98 -17.67
C ALA A 958 -17.44 26.43 -17.15
N GLU A 959 -16.30 27.12 -16.96
CA GLU A 959 -16.31 28.54 -16.58
C GLU A 959 -16.84 29.42 -17.70
N ARG A 960 -16.57 29.10 -18.97
CA ARG A 960 -17.14 29.82 -20.10
C ARG A 960 -18.67 29.69 -20.14
N ILE A 961 -19.21 28.49 -20.03
CA ILE A 961 -20.65 28.22 -20.00
C ILE A 961 -21.31 28.97 -18.83
N ARG A 962 -20.64 29.03 -17.67
CA ARG A 962 -21.12 29.81 -16.52
C ARG A 962 -21.11 31.31 -16.79
N ALA A 963 -20.07 31.83 -17.43
CA ALA A 963 -19.98 33.25 -17.80
C ALA A 963 -21.05 33.65 -18.83
N ASP A 964 -21.38 32.74 -19.75
CA ASP A 964 -22.46 32.90 -20.73
C ASP A 964 -23.87 32.80 -20.06
N ALA A 965 -23.91 32.42 -18.78
CA ALA A 965 -25.10 32.28 -17.93
C ALA A 965 -26.18 31.39 -18.56
N ILE A 966 -25.76 30.23 -19.06
CA ILE A 966 -26.66 29.19 -19.57
C ILE A 966 -27.58 28.68 -18.46
N ASP A 967 -28.88 28.61 -18.75
CA ASP A 967 -29.91 28.17 -17.80
C ASP A 967 -30.18 26.67 -17.89
N VAL A 968 -30.15 26.14 -19.11
CA VAL A 968 -30.30 24.71 -19.38
C VAL A 968 -29.13 24.28 -20.25
N LEU A 969 -28.31 23.37 -19.74
CA LEU A 969 -27.20 22.79 -20.49
C LEU A 969 -27.60 21.38 -20.94
N VAL A 970 -27.41 21.10 -22.22
CA VAL A 970 -27.76 19.84 -22.86
C VAL A 970 -26.50 19.24 -23.46
N ASP A 971 -26.09 18.08 -22.93
CA ASP A 971 -25.12 17.23 -23.60
C ASP A 971 -25.81 16.46 -24.73
N VAL A 972 -25.13 16.37 -25.87
CA VAL A 972 -25.60 15.64 -27.05
C VAL A 972 -24.73 14.43 -27.35
N ALA A 973 -23.51 14.36 -26.78
CA ALA A 973 -22.51 13.36 -27.12
C ALA A 973 -22.64 12.06 -26.30
N GLY A 974 -23.07 12.14 -25.04
CA GLY A 974 -22.99 11.02 -24.10
C GLY A 974 -21.56 10.50 -23.98
N HIS A 975 -21.38 9.19 -23.80
CA HIS A 975 -20.06 8.54 -23.71
C HIS A 975 -19.43 8.21 -25.07
N THR A 976 -19.68 9.03 -26.10
CA THR A 976 -19.07 8.84 -27.42
C THR A 976 -17.74 9.58 -27.54
N VAL A 977 -16.99 9.31 -28.60
CA VAL A 977 -15.65 9.88 -28.81
C VAL A 977 -15.70 11.41 -28.86
N GLY A 978 -14.85 12.06 -28.07
CA GLY A 978 -14.76 13.52 -28.01
C GLY A 978 -15.82 14.19 -27.13
N ASN A 979 -16.50 13.43 -26.27
CA ASN A 979 -17.42 13.96 -25.28
C ASN A 979 -16.72 14.85 -24.24
N ARG A 980 -17.54 15.63 -23.51
CA ARG A 980 -17.11 16.61 -22.50
C ARG A 980 -17.81 16.34 -21.15
N LEU A 981 -17.93 15.06 -20.77
CA LEU A 981 -18.57 14.62 -19.51
C LEU A 981 -17.63 14.66 -18.29
N GLY A 982 -16.36 15.00 -18.49
CA GLY A 982 -15.32 15.08 -17.45
C GLY A 982 -15.28 16.37 -16.66
#